data_AF-A0A2N6U4B7-F1
#
_entry.id   AF-A0A2N6U4B7-F1
#
_cell.length_a   1.000
_cell.length_b   1.000
_cell.length_c   1.000
_cell.angle_alpha   90.00
_cell.angle_beta   90.00
_cell.angle_gamma   90.00
#
_symmetry.space_group_name_H-M   'P 1'
#
loop_
_entity.id
_entity.type
_entity.pdbx_description
1 polymer ?
#
loop_
_entity_poly.entity_id
_entity_poly.type
_entity_poly.pdbx_seq_one_letter_code
_entity_poly.pdbx_strand_id
1 'polypeptide(L)'
;MLTAARAEGYNTGRTAPSMLVLDASGSMRDQDVGGRNRMDVAKEAITTLVPMLPEDATVGLMTYGNSDPQTAASQEAGCKDVKMLVAPEGLDRDALIRETEGVKPAGYTPIGLSLKKAAKELPEAEMRSIVLVSDGIDECGGPPACEVAKNLVKKHPELRIHTIGFKAEQEARDELACIAEATGGTFADASDAETLRDELLVKMTRAIQNYATNGQPITGGTSAEDAVDMVPGSYLDVLEHGSPQIDDGEGFSRFYRLQLAPGEIAHLSATMVLPGGDGQTNRLAQLALSTSNADGVDCRMGEVQARAEADLGEGPITAAIDTPRMGQTENLTCFGADADGSVILEVERTGDPSIDEAVPVEIQFFAEEEVDRDGLPPAAQHVRAHDPLPAPKDGAQIQPGFSFASAVPAQDGPMRGTIIPGEVQFFRIPVEYGQQVRAALRLGEFDAPKGMELSLQAKLISPLRDGVYTVQPPVTDASVRGFSGKAKPGLVMQLNQATPVQFKNREGGGTEARSSFLAGDYYLQVAMVPSDYTAQRLFEVPYVLDLQTVGKAGKGPELTGQGATSAEDRTAAAPGQAPEASDGGGDPVASDGGVDLEAPPASKDGGGVPTVLWVMLGGLAAGVALAGITIGAVVLVRRLR
;
A
#
# COMPACT_ATOMS: atom_id res chain seq x y z
N MET A 1 35.00 0.62 -3.36
CA MET A 1 34.40 1.76 -2.62
C MET A 1 33.69 2.65 -3.63
N LEU A 2 32.43 2.32 -3.92
CA LEU A 2 31.42 2.94 -4.81
C LEU A 2 30.29 1.88 -4.74
N THR A 3 29.04 2.09 -4.33
CA THR A 3 28.18 3.26 -4.12
C THR A 3 27.08 2.82 -3.15
N ALA A 4 27.11 3.29 -1.90
CA ALA A 4 26.04 3.08 -0.92
C ALA A 4 25.00 4.21 -0.91
N ALA A 5 25.02 5.10 -1.91
CA ALA A 5 24.36 6.41 -1.85
C ALA A 5 23.19 6.59 -2.81
N ARG A 6 22.76 5.55 -3.55
CA ARG A 6 21.65 5.73 -4.52
C ARG A 6 20.26 5.67 -3.88
N ALA A 7 20.07 4.95 -2.78
CA ALA A 7 18.78 4.92 -2.07
C ALA A 7 18.50 6.22 -1.28
N GLU A 8 19.54 6.94 -0.83
CA GLU A 8 19.38 8.16 -0.01
C GLU A 8 19.02 9.41 -0.84
N GLY A 9 19.34 9.41 -2.14
CA GLY A 9 19.20 10.58 -3.01
C GLY A 9 17.90 10.67 -3.81
N TYR A 10 17.12 9.59 -3.89
CA TYR A 10 15.75 9.67 -4.38
C TYR A 10 14.89 10.12 -3.21
N ASN A 11 14.21 11.24 -3.37
CA ASN A 11 13.09 11.58 -2.50
C ASN A 11 12.16 10.35 -2.58
N THR A 12 12.03 9.58 -1.50
CA THR A 12 11.45 8.23 -1.48
C THR A 12 9.93 8.22 -1.67
N GLY A 13 9.40 9.28 -2.30
CA GLY A 13 7.98 9.44 -2.60
C GLY A 13 7.10 9.67 -1.37
N ARG A 14 7.67 9.97 -0.19
CA ARG A 14 6.90 9.93 1.06
C ARG A 14 5.91 11.07 1.22
N THR A 15 6.30 12.32 0.91
CA THR A 15 5.37 13.47 1.00
C THR A 15 5.63 14.56 -0.05
N ALA A 16 4.57 15.24 -0.49
CA ALA A 16 4.66 16.40 -1.38
C ALA A 16 4.77 17.70 -0.56
N PRO A 17 5.76 18.58 -0.86
CA PRO A 17 5.86 19.88 -0.21
C PRO A 17 4.57 20.68 -0.37
N SER A 18 4.05 21.15 0.76
CA SER A 18 2.71 21.72 0.87
C SER A 18 2.74 23.12 1.46
N MET A 19 1.95 24.03 0.90
CA MET A 19 1.75 25.39 1.44
C MET A 19 0.31 25.56 1.86
N LEU A 20 0.07 25.80 3.14
CA LEU A 20 -1.23 26.25 3.64
C LEU A 20 -1.33 27.77 3.46
N VAL A 21 -2.34 28.22 2.71
CA VAL A 21 -2.64 29.64 2.50
C VAL A 21 -3.92 29.98 3.25
N LEU A 22 -3.80 30.81 4.28
CA LEU A 22 -4.90 31.24 5.11
C LEU A 22 -5.35 32.67 4.75
N ASP A 23 -6.61 32.80 4.36
CA ASP A 23 -7.30 34.08 4.25
C ASP A 23 -7.41 34.77 5.62
N ALA A 24 -6.85 35.97 5.71
CA ALA A 24 -7.04 36.86 6.84
C ALA A 24 -7.67 38.20 6.40
N SER A 25 -8.37 38.28 5.28
CA SER A 25 -9.09 39.49 4.85
C SER A 25 -10.10 39.99 5.89
N GLY A 26 -10.60 41.21 5.71
CA GLY A 26 -11.50 41.86 6.67
C GLY A 26 -12.76 41.05 7.02
N SER A 27 -13.32 40.30 6.07
CA SER A 27 -14.52 39.45 6.20
C SER A 27 -14.35 38.33 7.22
N MET A 28 -13.12 37.85 7.44
CA MET A 28 -12.82 36.82 8.43
C MET A 28 -13.08 37.25 9.89
N ARG A 29 -13.47 38.52 10.12
CA ARG A 29 -13.97 39.02 11.42
C ARG A 29 -15.44 38.68 11.69
N ASP A 30 -16.20 38.31 10.68
CA ASP A 30 -17.64 38.11 10.79
C ASP A 30 -17.97 37.02 11.82
N GLN A 31 -18.98 37.28 12.65
CA GLN A 31 -19.40 36.42 13.77
C GLN A 31 -20.58 35.53 13.40
N ASP A 32 -20.48 34.83 12.28
CA ASP A 32 -21.58 34.09 11.67
C ASP A 32 -21.37 32.55 11.70
N VAL A 33 -20.42 32.08 12.51
CA VAL A 33 -20.12 30.66 12.71
C VAL A 33 -20.45 30.26 14.15
N GLY A 34 -21.73 29.95 14.40
CA GLY A 34 -22.19 29.60 15.74
C GLY A 34 -21.94 30.70 16.80
N GLY A 35 -21.93 31.97 16.39
CA GLY A 35 -21.65 33.12 17.25
C GLY A 35 -20.16 33.40 17.49
N ARG A 36 -19.25 32.65 16.84
CA ARG A 36 -17.80 32.88 16.85
C ARG A 36 -17.37 33.59 15.57
N ASN A 37 -16.23 34.28 15.61
CA ASN A 37 -15.67 34.86 14.40
C ASN A 37 -15.03 33.77 13.51
N ARG A 38 -15.07 33.97 12.19
CA ARG A 38 -14.54 33.02 11.20
C ARG A 38 -13.05 32.70 11.44
N MET A 39 -12.22 33.71 11.69
CA MET A 39 -10.78 33.51 11.93
C MET A 39 -10.47 32.62 13.14
N ASP A 40 -11.18 32.76 14.26
CA ASP A 40 -10.98 31.95 15.46
C ASP A 40 -11.31 30.48 15.19
N VAL A 41 -12.32 30.22 14.35
CA VAL A 41 -12.66 28.88 13.90
C VAL A 41 -11.58 28.32 12.97
N ALA A 42 -11.07 29.12 12.04
CA ALA A 42 -9.98 28.71 11.16
C ALA A 42 -8.69 28.40 11.93
N LYS A 43 -8.34 29.23 12.94
CA LYS A 43 -7.21 28.97 13.84
C LYS A 43 -7.37 27.68 14.61
N GLU A 44 -8.55 27.42 15.18
CA GLU A 44 -8.82 26.17 15.88
C GLU A 44 -8.66 24.95 14.96
N ALA A 45 -9.19 25.03 13.72
CA ALA A 45 -9.05 23.97 12.74
C ALA A 45 -7.57 23.68 12.42
N ILE A 46 -6.76 24.72 12.17
CA ILE A 46 -5.33 24.58 11.87
C ILE A 46 -4.55 24.06 13.08
N THR A 47 -4.79 24.60 14.27
CA THR A 47 -4.10 24.16 15.50
C THR A 47 -4.46 22.73 15.90
N THR A 48 -5.65 22.25 15.55
CA THR A 48 -6.06 20.84 15.70
C THR A 48 -5.39 19.94 14.65
N LEU A 49 -5.23 20.44 13.43
CA LEU A 49 -4.58 19.71 12.34
C LEU A 49 -3.08 19.53 12.57
N VAL A 50 -2.35 20.59 12.96
CA VAL A 50 -0.88 20.60 12.99
C VAL A 50 -0.27 19.41 13.74
N PRO A 51 -0.79 18.96 14.90
CA PRO A 51 -0.30 17.76 15.59
C PRO A 51 -0.49 16.45 14.82
N MET A 52 -1.43 16.38 13.88
CA MET A 52 -1.77 15.17 13.13
C MET A 52 -0.94 15.00 11.85
N LEU A 53 -0.19 16.03 11.44
CA LEU A 53 0.64 15.97 10.23
C LEU A 53 1.78 14.95 10.38
N PRO A 54 2.22 14.24 9.31
CA PRO A 54 3.37 13.33 9.36
C PRO A 54 4.67 14.04 9.75
N GLU A 55 5.56 13.39 10.53
CA GLU A 55 6.81 14.02 11.00
C GLU A 55 7.79 14.40 9.88
N ASP A 56 7.76 13.67 8.77
CA ASP A 56 8.58 13.88 7.58
C ASP A 56 7.93 14.83 6.55
N ALA A 57 6.79 15.44 6.89
CA ALA A 57 6.12 16.39 6.01
C ALA A 57 6.94 17.68 5.84
N THR A 58 6.81 18.30 4.67
CA THR A 58 7.34 19.66 4.40
C THR A 58 6.17 20.61 4.23
N VAL A 59 5.92 21.46 5.25
CA VAL A 59 4.72 22.31 5.31
C VAL A 59 5.05 23.75 5.64
N GLY A 60 4.68 24.66 4.74
CA GLY A 60 4.73 26.10 4.96
C GLY A 60 3.37 26.70 5.30
N LEU A 61 3.39 27.91 5.87
CA LEU A 61 2.20 28.71 6.15
C LEU A 61 2.36 30.10 5.53
N MET A 62 1.39 30.48 4.71
CA MET A 62 1.26 31.80 4.10
C MET A 62 -0.10 32.39 4.46
N THR A 63 -0.17 33.72 4.51
CA THR A 63 -1.43 34.44 4.70
C THR A 63 -1.47 35.67 3.81
N TYR A 64 -2.69 36.14 3.56
CA TYR A 64 -2.95 37.47 3.02
C TYR A 64 -3.97 38.19 3.90
N GLY A 65 -3.91 39.52 3.94
CA GLY A 65 -4.79 40.31 4.81
C GLY A 65 -4.39 40.29 6.28
N ASN A 66 -3.11 40.22 6.62
CA ASN A 66 -2.65 40.15 8.01
C ASN A 66 -1.74 41.34 8.34
N SER A 67 -2.25 42.57 8.21
CA SER A 67 -1.45 43.79 8.26
C SER A 67 -1.98 44.88 9.20
N ASP A 68 -1.11 45.86 9.41
CA ASP A 68 -1.44 47.06 10.17
C ASP A 68 -2.59 47.85 9.51
N PRO A 69 -3.30 48.71 10.29
CA PRO A 69 -4.45 49.44 9.79
C PRO A 69 -4.19 50.35 8.57
N GLN A 70 -2.97 50.85 8.37
CA GLN A 70 -2.68 51.73 7.23
C GLN A 70 -2.63 50.93 5.93
N THR A 71 -1.95 49.78 5.95
CA THR A 71 -1.93 48.85 4.83
C THR A 71 -3.34 48.31 4.54
N ALA A 72 -4.10 47.98 5.58
CA ALA A 72 -5.47 47.48 5.47
C ALA A 72 -6.45 48.50 4.85
N ALA A 73 -6.22 49.80 5.07
CA ALA A 73 -7.07 50.87 4.56
C ALA A 73 -6.75 51.26 3.10
N SER A 74 -5.61 50.82 2.55
CA SER A 74 -5.18 51.13 1.19
C SER A 74 -5.35 49.89 0.31
N GLN A 75 -6.28 49.94 -0.65
CA GLN A 75 -6.46 48.85 -1.60
C GLN A 75 -5.17 48.51 -2.36
N GLU A 76 -4.38 49.51 -2.76
CA GLU A 76 -3.12 49.27 -3.48
C GLU A 76 -2.09 48.54 -2.60
N ALA A 77 -2.03 48.86 -1.31
CA ALA A 77 -1.08 48.24 -0.38
C ALA A 77 -1.59 46.86 0.08
N GLY A 78 -2.87 46.76 0.45
CA GLY A 78 -3.53 45.52 0.84
C GLY A 78 -3.52 44.47 -0.27
N CYS A 79 -3.65 44.87 -1.53
CA CYS A 79 -3.54 43.94 -2.66
C CYS A 79 -2.12 43.44 -2.95
N LYS A 80 -1.12 43.93 -2.22
CA LYS A 80 0.26 43.42 -2.22
C LYS A 80 0.60 42.68 -0.93
N ASP A 81 -0.35 42.61 0.02
CA ASP A 81 -0.17 42.06 1.36
C ASP A 81 -0.31 40.54 1.39
N VAL A 82 0.76 39.86 0.96
CA VAL A 82 0.91 38.42 1.10
C VAL A 82 2.21 38.16 1.85
N LYS A 83 2.11 37.47 3.00
CA LYS A 83 3.20 37.18 3.92
C LYS A 83 3.40 35.68 4.07
N MET A 84 4.63 35.24 3.93
CA MET A 84 5.05 33.94 4.43
C MET A 84 5.24 34.06 5.94
N LEU A 85 4.56 33.21 6.70
CA LEU A 85 4.69 33.13 8.15
C LEU A 85 5.66 32.02 8.55
N VAL A 86 5.57 30.87 7.87
CA VAL A 86 6.47 29.72 8.06
C VAL A 86 6.93 29.24 6.69
N ALA A 87 8.24 29.05 6.52
CA ALA A 87 8.82 28.54 5.28
C ALA A 87 8.63 27.02 5.16
N PRO A 88 8.40 26.48 3.95
CA PRO A 88 8.26 25.04 3.72
C PRO A 88 9.64 24.34 3.66
N GLU A 89 10.38 24.37 4.78
CA GLU A 89 11.73 23.77 4.92
C GLU A 89 11.74 22.56 5.88
N GLY A 90 10.58 21.91 6.04
CA GLY A 90 10.33 20.80 6.97
C GLY A 90 8.99 21.00 7.69
N LEU A 91 8.78 20.30 8.80
CA LEU A 91 7.61 20.48 9.66
C LEU A 91 7.99 21.13 11.00
N ASP A 92 7.81 22.44 11.12
CA ASP A 92 7.92 23.17 12.38
C ASP A 92 6.53 23.36 13.01
N ARG A 93 6.08 22.37 13.79
CA ARG A 93 4.74 22.37 14.41
C ARG A 93 4.53 23.58 15.33
N ASP A 94 5.54 23.92 16.12
CA ASP A 94 5.47 25.02 17.10
C ASP A 94 5.38 26.38 16.39
N ALA A 95 6.13 26.58 15.31
CA ALA A 95 6.01 27.78 14.50
C ALA A 95 4.65 27.86 13.80
N LEU A 96 4.15 26.77 13.21
CA LEU A 96 2.84 26.75 12.57
C LEU A 96 1.74 27.17 13.54
N ILE A 97 1.68 26.57 14.74
CA ILE A 97 0.70 26.90 15.77
C ILE A 97 0.84 28.38 16.20
N ARG A 98 2.06 28.81 16.57
CA ARG A 98 2.31 30.16 17.07
C ARG A 98 1.97 31.23 16.04
N GLU A 99 2.39 31.06 14.79
CA GLU A 99 2.15 32.03 13.74
C GLU A 99 0.66 32.07 13.36
N THR A 100 -0.02 30.92 13.31
CA THR A 100 -1.48 30.84 13.12
C THR A 100 -2.23 31.60 14.21
N GLU A 101 -1.90 31.38 15.48
CA GLU A 101 -2.53 32.11 16.60
C GLU A 101 -2.34 33.64 16.50
N GLY A 102 -1.20 34.06 15.96
CA GLY A 102 -0.84 35.46 15.73
C GLY A 102 -1.60 36.17 14.61
N VAL A 103 -2.25 35.44 13.70
CA VAL A 103 -2.96 36.01 12.54
C VAL A 103 -4.10 36.92 12.97
N LYS A 104 -4.15 38.13 12.45
CA LYS A 104 -5.23 39.10 12.70
C LYS A 104 -5.85 39.50 11.39
N PRO A 105 -7.18 39.34 11.23
CA PRO A 105 -7.80 39.67 9.97
C PRO A 105 -7.63 41.14 9.62
N ALA A 106 -7.45 41.55 8.36
CA ALA A 106 -7.33 42.91 7.90
C ALA A 106 -7.33 42.99 6.35
N GLY A 107 -7.77 44.11 5.78
CA GLY A 107 -7.52 44.39 4.36
C GLY A 107 -8.29 43.50 3.38
N TYR A 108 -7.61 43.16 2.27
CA TYR A 108 -8.19 42.64 1.02
C TYR A 108 -7.72 41.21 0.71
N THR A 109 -8.28 40.63 -0.36
CA THR A 109 -8.16 39.21 -0.72
C THR A 109 -7.35 38.99 -2.02
N PRO A 110 -6.00 39.16 -2.04
CA PRO A 110 -5.18 39.00 -3.25
C PRO A 110 -4.87 37.52 -3.57
N ILE A 111 -5.90 36.70 -3.83
CA ILE A 111 -5.76 35.25 -4.05
C ILE A 111 -4.75 34.96 -5.16
N GLY A 112 -4.88 35.59 -6.33
CA GLY A 112 -3.97 35.36 -7.46
C GLY A 112 -2.51 35.69 -7.16
N LEU A 113 -2.23 36.67 -6.29
CA LEU A 113 -0.86 36.95 -5.86
C LEU A 113 -0.37 35.90 -4.85
N SER A 114 -1.23 35.46 -3.94
CA SER A 114 -0.89 34.45 -2.94
C SER A 114 -0.50 33.13 -3.60
N LEU A 115 -1.24 32.65 -4.59
CA LEU A 115 -0.94 31.41 -5.32
C LEU A 115 0.41 31.49 -6.04
N LYS A 116 0.73 32.63 -6.67
CA LYS A 116 2.03 32.84 -7.32
C LYS A 116 3.19 32.80 -6.34
N LYS A 117 3.03 33.42 -5.18
CA LYS A 117 4.07 33.40 -4.14
C LYS A 117 4.20 31.99 -3.55
N ALA A 118 3.10 31.36 -3.16
CA ALA A 118 3.09 30.00 -2.63
C ALA A 118 3.82 29.01 -3.57
N ALA A 119 3.45 28.99 -4.85
CA ALA A 119 4.09 28.10 -5.83
C ALA A 119 5.60 28.36 -6.01
N LYS A 120 6.03 29.62 -5.87
CA LYS A 120 7.44 30.01 -5.98
C LYS A 120 8.26 29.61 -4.74
N GLU A 121 7.66 29.72 -3.57
CA GLU A 121 8.36 29.49 -2.29
C GLU A 121 8.34 28.01 -1.87
N LEU A 122 7.48 27.18 -2.48
CA LEU A 122 7.58 25.74 -2.36
C LEU A 122 8.90 25.23 -2.95
N PRO A 123 9.60 24.31 -2.27
CA PRO A 123 10.83 23.73 -2.80
C PRO A 123 10.55 23.00 -4.12
N GLU A 124 11.55 22.93 -4.99
CA GLU A 124 11.43 22.21 -6.25
C GLU A 124 11.25 20.71 -5.99
N ALA A 125 10.10 20.21 -6.37
CA ALA A 125 9.70 18.82 -6.36
C ALA A 125 8.79 18.55 -7.56
N GLU A 126 8.67 17.28 -7.91
CA GLU A 126 7.76 16.81 -8.94
C GLU A 126 6.33 17.20 -8.55
N MET A 127 5.79 16.60 -7.48
CA MET A 127 4.52 16.99 -6.89
C MET A 127 4.68 18.14 -5.89
N ARG A 128 3.79 19.11 -5.97
CA ARG A 128 3.69 20.27 -5.07
C ARG A 128 2.22 20.55 -4.78
N SER A 129 1.91 20.97 -3.56
CA SER A 129 0.52 21.20 -3.16
C SER A 129 0.32 22.55 -2.49
N ILE A 130 -0.81 23.19 -2.78
CA ILE A 130 -1.28 24.37 -2.07
C ILE A 130 -2.67 24.05 -1.52
N VAL A 131 -2.90 24.33 -0.24
CA VAL A 131 -4.24 24.28 0.35
C VAL A 131 -4.65 25.70 0.72
N LEU A 132 -5.68 26.22 0.07
CA LEU A 132 -6.20 27.56 0.28
C LEU A 132 -7.51 27.51 1.07
N VAL A 133 -7.56 28.21 2.20
CA VAL A 133 -8.80 28.47 2.96
C VAL A 133 -9.19 29.93 2.74
N SER A 134 -10.35 30.18 2.13
CA SER A 134 -10.82 31.53 1.79
C SER A 134 -12.32 31.70 2.06
N ASP A 135 -12.73 32.90 2.48
CA ASP A 135 -14.15 33.26 2.66
C ASP A 135 -14.68 34.23 1.59
N GLY A 136 -13.81 34.69 0.69
CA GLY A 136 -14.13 35.71 -0.32
C GLY A 136 -13.52 35.48 -1.71
N ILE A 137 -13.95 36.33 -2.65
CA ILE A 137 -13.46 36.41 -4.04
C ILE A 137 -12.19 37.26 -4.12
N ASP A 138 -11.37 37.11 -5.18
CA ASP A 138 -10.26 38.02 -5.43
C ASP A 138 -10.74 39.44 -5.81
N GLU A 139 -10.47 40.42 -4.93
CA GLU A 139 -10.90 41.82 -5.09
C GLU A 139 -9.80 42.76 -5.61
N CYS A 140 -8.65 42.22 -6.02
CA CYS A 140 -7.42 42.99 -6.19
C CYS A 140 -7.07 43.39 -7.63
N GLY A 141 -8.00 43.22 -8.57
CA GLY A 141 -7.91 43.76 -9.94
C GLY A 141 -6.76 43.20 -10.79
N GLY A 142 -6.10 42.13 -10.35
CA GLY A 142 -5.12 41.38 -11.12
C GLY A 142 -5.77 40.46 -12.17
N PRO A 143 -4.99 39.60 -12.86
CA PRO A 143 -5.56 38.49 -13.60
C PRO A 143 -6.45 37.66 -12.66
N PRO A 144 -7.63 37.18 -13.09
CA PRO A 144 -8.50 36.35 -12.27
C PRO A 144 -7.72 35.20 -11.63
N ALA A 145 -8.02 34.86 -10.37
CA ALA A 145 -7.23 33.88 -9.63
C ALA A 145 -7.22 32.50 -10.32
N CYS A 146 -8.34 32.11 -10.95
CA CYS A 146 -8.39 30.89 -11.76
C CYS A 146 -7.46 30.94 -13.00
N GLU A 147 -7.31 32.09 -13.66
CA GLU A 147 -6.35 32.23 -14.77
C GLU A 147 -4.90 32.20 -14.28
N VAL A 148 -4.65 32.67 -13.06
CA VAL A 148 -3.34 32.48 -12.42
C VAL A 148 -3.06 30.99 -12.21
N ALA A 149 -4.01 30.24 -11.65
CA ALA A 149 -3.90 28.81 -11.41
C ALA A 149 -3.59 28.03 -12.71
N LYS A 150 -4.35 28.28 -13.79
CA LYS A 150 -4.11 27.71 -15.13
C LYS A 150 -2.71 27.98 -15.67
N ASN A 151 -2.14 29.14 -15.36
CA ASN A 151 -0.79 29.49 -15.82
C ASN A 151 0.31 28.90 -14.93
N LEU A 152 0.03 28.65 -13.65
CA LEU A 152 0.96 27.95 -12.76
C LEU A 152 1.15 26.50 -13.20
N VAL A 153 0.07 25.78 -13.52
CA VAL A 153 0.19 24.37 -13.95
C VAL A 153 0.88 24.18 -15.30
N LYS A 154 0.86 25.18 -16.19
CA LYS A 154 1.69 25.15 -17.41
C LYS A 154 3.19 25.15 -17.10
N LYS A 155 3.60 25.68 -15.94
CA LYS A 155 4.99 25.73 -15.49
C LYS A 155 5.34 24.58 -14.56
N HIS A 156 4.36 24.13 -13.78
CA HIS A 156 4.46 23.06 -12.80
C HIS A 156 3.31 22.07 -13.04
N PRO A 157 3.43 21.13 -13.99
CA PRO A 157 2.33 20.24 -14.39
C PRO A 157 1.70 19.45 -13.25
N GLU A 158 2.50 19.11 -12.24
CA GLU A 158 2.11 18.35 -11.05
C GLU A 158 1.78 19.22 -9.81
N LEU A 159 1.67 20.55 -9.98
CA LEU A 159 1.17 21.42 -8.91
C LEU A 159 -0.34 21.25 -8.75
N ARG A 160 -0.78 20.90 -7.55
CA ARG A 160 -2.20 20.81 -7.17
C ARG A 160 -2.58 21.93 -6.21
N ILE A 161 -3.76 22.53 -6.40
CA ILE A 161 -4.29 23.57 -5.51
C ILE A 161 -5.65 23.13 -4.99
N HIS A 162 -5.72 22.74 -3.72
CA HIS A 162 -6.96 22.43 -3.03
C HIS A 162 -7.55 23.71 -2.44
N THR A 163 -8.86 23.87 -2.48
CA THR A 163 -9.55 25.06 -1.99
C THR A 163 -10.68 24.70 -1.03
N ILE A 164 -10.80 25.47 0.05
CA ILE A 164 -11.89 25.36 1.01
C ILE A 164 -12.56 26.74 1.09
N GLY A 165 -13.80 26.81 0.60
CA GLY A 165 -14.66 27.97 0.76
C GLY A 165 -15.26 27.99 2.16
N PHE A 166 -14.81 28.86 3.05
CA PHE A 166 -15.33 28.94 4.41
C PHE A 166 -16.34 30.07 4.53
N LYS A 167 -17.64 29.74 4.66
CA LYS A 167 -18.74 30.74 4.62
C LYS A 167 -18.72 31.61 3.35
N ALA A 168 -18.16 31.08 2.27
CA ALA A 168 -18.03 31.79 0.99
C ALA A 168 -19.38 31.94 0.28
N GLU A 169 -19.59 33.08 -0.37
CA GLU A 169 -20.73 33.32 -1.27
C GLU A 169 -20.56 32.58 -2.61
N GLN A 170 -21.61 32.49 -3.42
CA GLN A 170 -21.62 31.66 -4.63
C GLN A 170 -20.51 32.05 -5.61
N GLU A 171 -20.28 33.34 -5.82
CA GLU A 171 -19.26 33.86 -6.72
C GLU A 171 -17.84 33.47 -6.25
N ALA A 172 -17.59 33.49 -4.94
CA ALA A 172 -16.32 33.06 -4.36
C ALA A 172 -16.16 31.53 -4.46
N ARG A 173 -17.23 30.76 -4.25
CA ARG A 173 -17.22 29.30 -4.43
C ARG A 173 -16.88 28.93 -5.88
N ASP A 174 -17.47 29.61 -6.85
CA ASP A 174 -17.23 29.37 -8.28
C ASP A 174 -15.76 29.66 -8.65
N GLU A 175 -15.17 30.74 -8.11
CA GLU A 175 -13.75 31.05 -8.33
C GLU A 175 -12.83 30.01 -7.68
N LEU A 176 -13.09 29.62 -6.42
CA LEU A 176 -12.31 28.62 -5.70
C LEU A 176 -12.40 27.23 -6.34
N ALA A 177 -13.59 26.84 -6.82
CA ALA A 177 -13.79 25.63 -7.59
C ALA A 177 -13.00 25.66 -8.91
N CYS A 178 -13.02 26.79 -9.62
CA CYS A 178 -12.25 26.97 -10.85
C CYS A 178 -10.73 26.85 -10.61
N ILE A 179 -10.20 27.40 -9.51
CA ILE A 179 -8.79 27.27 -9.13
C ILE A 179 -8.42 25.81 -8.91
N ALA A 180 -9.25 25.08 -8.15
CA ALA A 180 -9.02 23.67 -7.87
C ALA A 180 -9.06 22.84 -9.17
N GLU A 181 -10.13 22.96 -9.95
CA GLU A 181 -10.28 22.26 -11.23
C GLU A 181 -9.13 22.54 -12.20
N ALA A 182 -8.71 23.82 -12.31
CA ALA A 182 -7.63 24.23 -13.20
C ALA A 182 -6.27 23.62 -12.87
N THR A 183 -6.07 23.19 -11.63
CA THR A 183 -4.80 22.60 -11.18
C THR A 183 -4.88 21.12 -10.91
N GLY A 184 -6.08 20.56 -10.99
CA GLY A 184 -6.38 19.23 -10.51
C GLY A 184 -6.33 19.10 -8.98
N GLY A 185 -6.68 20.13 -8.24
CA GLY A 185 -7.01 19.99 -6.81
C GLY A 185 -8.50 19.72 -6.61
N THR A 186 -8.90 19.62 -5.34
CA THR A 186 -10.30 19.43 -4.92
C THR A 186 -10.84 20.68 -4.23
N PHE A 187 -12.11 21.00 -4.48
CA PHE A 187 -12.83 22.07 -3.77
C PHE A 187 -13.76 21.47 -2.72
N ALA A 188 -13.87 22.13 -1.56
CA ALA A 188 -14.91 21.87 -0.58
C ALA A 188 -15.51 23.16 -0.03
N ASP A 189 -16.75 23.06 0.41
CA ASP A 189 -17.45 24.12 1.10
C ASP A 189 -17.57 23.80 2.60
N ALA A 190 -17.30 24.79 3.43
CA ALA A 190 -17.40 24.69 4.88
C ALA A 190 -18.29 25.80 5.44
N SER A 191 -19.38 25.42 6.09
CA SER A 191 -20.38 26.37 6.64
C SER A 191 -20.35 26.50 8.16
N ASP A 192 -19.56 25.65 8.82
CA ASP A 192 -19.39 25.56 10.26
C ASP A 192 -17.98 25.07 10.64
N ALA A 193 -17.70 25.06 11.94
CA ALA A 193 -16.39 24.71 12.48
C ALA A 193 -16.02 23.23 12.28
N GLU A 194 -17.00 22.33 12.37
CA GLU A 194 -16.77 20.89 12.21
C GLU A 194 -16.39 20.59 10.77
N THR A 195 -17.17 21.09 9.81
CA THR A 195 -16.92 20.93 8.38
C THR A 195 -15.58 21.55 7.98
N LEU A 196 -15.23 22.76 8.48
CA LEU A 196 -13.93 23.37 8.17
C LEU A 196 -12.77 22.49 8.65
N ARG A 197 -12.84 21.98 9.88
CA ARG A 197 -11.80 21.11 10.45
C ARG A 197 -11.67 19.82 9.64
N ASP A 198 -12.79 19.17 9.34
CA ASP A 198 -12.81 17.89 8.62
C ASP A 198 -12.27 18.07 7.19
N GLU A 199 -12.68 19.12 6.48
CA GLU A 199 -12.20 19.41 5.12
C GLU A 199 -10.73 19.80 5.11
N LEU A 200 -10.29 20.66 6.04
CA LEU A 200 -8.90 21.04 6.14
C LEU A 200 -8.00 19.83 6.38
N LEU A 201 -8.44 18.91 7.24
CA LEU A 201 -7.77 17.65 7.49
C LEU A 201 -7.64 16.81 6.22
N VAL A 202 -8.75 16.55 5.53
CA VAL A 202 -8.77 15.76 4.30
C VAL A 202 -7.89 16.37 3.20
N LYS A 203 -8.00 17.68 2.96
CA LYS A 203 -7.21 18.37 1.92
C LYS A 203 -5.71 18.37 2.25
N MET A 204 -5.34 18.61 3.50
CA MET A 204 -3.94 18.60 3.91
C MET A 204 -3.34 17.19 3.88
N THR A 205 -4.10 16.15 4.26
CA THR A 205 -3.65 14.76 4.12
C THR A 205 -3.41 14.41 2.65
N ARG A 206 -4.30 14.75 1.72
CA ARG A 206 -4.10 14.56 0.27
C ARG A 206 -2.98 15.40 -0.31
N ALA A 207 -2.82 16.63 0.18
CA ALA A 207 -1.78 17.55 -0.27
C ALA A 207 -0.38 17.03 0.11
N ILE A 208 -0.25 16.40 1.27
CA ILE A 208 1.02 15.93 1.83
C ILE A 208 1.29 14.48 1.44
N GLN A 209 0.34 13.57 1.63
CA GLN A 209 0.60 12.14 1.60
C GLN A 209 0.49 11.56 0.19
N ASN A 210 1.57 10.92 -0.23
CA ASN A 210 1.59 9.95 -1.31
C ASN A 210 1.57 8.54 -0.73
N TYR A 211 1.77 7.52 -1.56
CA TYR A 211 1.97 6.17 -1.08
C TYR A 211 3.21 6.11 -0.17
N ALA A 212 2.98 6.03 1.14
CA ALA A 212 4.06 5.91 2.12
C ALA A 212 4.62 4.48 2.11
N THR A 213 5.90 4.35 1.83
CA THR A 213 6.64 3.08 1.87
C THR A 213 7.26 2.83 3.24
N ASN A 214 7.35 1.57 3.66
CA ASN A 214 8.04 1.15 4.88
C ASN A 214 8.98 -0.03 4.59
N GLY A 215 10.13 -0.05 5.26
CA GLY A 215 11.14 -1.09 5.10
C GLY A 215 12.57 -0.58 5.27
N GLN A 216 13.49 -1.50 5.57
CA GLN A 216 14.92 -1.20 5.60
C GLN A 216 15.45 -1.05 4.17
N PRO A 217 16.27 -0.03 3.87
CA PRO A 217 16.90 0.08 2.56
C PRO A 217 17.72 -1.17 2.24
N ILE A 218 17.49 -1.76 1.07
CA ILE A 218 18.30 -2.82 0.49
C ILE A 218 18.57 -2.47 -0.97
N THR A 219 19.63 -3.04 -1.55
CA THR A 219 19.85 -2.97 -2.99
C THR A 219 20.21 -4.37 -3.44
N GLY A 220 19.28 -5.02 -4.13
CA GLY A 220 19.47 -6.37 -4.67
C GLY A 220 20.56 -6.42 -5.73
N GLY A 221 21.08 -7.62 -5.96
CA GLY A 221 22.02 -7.91 -7.03
C GLY A 221 21.39 -7.67 -8.40
N THR A 222 22.23 -7.61 -9.43
CA THR A 222 21.79 -7.51 -10.84
C THR A 222 21.80 -8.87 -11.55
N SER A 223 22.16 -9.93 -10.84
CA SER A 223 22.18 -11.31 -11.33
C SER A 223 21.97 -12.27 -10.15
N ALA A 224 21.63 -13.54 -10.41
CA ALA A 224 21.55 -14.57 -9.37
C ALA A 224 22.89 -14.83 -8.66
N GLU A 225 24.02 -14.68 -9.35
CA GLU A 225 25.37 -14.83 -8.78
C GLU A 225 25.66 -13.72 -7.77
N ASP A 226 25.29 -12.48 -8.10
CA ASP A 226 25.49 -11.29 -7.28
C ASP A 226 24.35 -11.03 -6.28
N ALA A 227 23.45 -12.00 -6.09
CA ALA A 227 22.29 -11.84 -5.21
C ALA A 227 22.71 -11.44 -3.79
N VAL A 228 21.98 -10.48 -3.22
CA VAL A 228 22.25 -9.93 -1.89
C VAL A 228 21.49 -10.71 -0.83
N ASP A 229 22.19 -11.11 0.24
CA ASP A 229 21.58 -11.87 1.33
C ASP A 229 20.46 -11.05 2.01
N MET A 230 19.28 -11.65 2.08
CA MET A 230 18.09 -11.07 2.68
C MET A 230 17.59 -12.04 3.75
N VAL A 231 17.68 -11.61 5.01
CA VAL A 231 17.05 -12.29 6.14
C VAL A 231 15.56 -11.92 6.18
N PRO A 232 14.71 -12.65 6.93
CA PRO A 232 13.33 -12.24 7.12
C PRO A 232 13.26 -10.73 7.45
N GLY A 233 12.31 -10.00 6.86
CA GLY A 233 12.07 -8.58 7.17
C GLY A 233 11.18 -7.86 6.18
N SER A 234 11.02 -6.56 6.39
CA SER A 234 10.45 -5.63 5.40
C SER A 234 11.56 -4.73 4.87
N TYR A 235 11.66 -4.63 3.54
CA TYR A 235 12.72 -3.95 2.84
C TYR A 235 12.18 -2.99 1.77
N LEU A 236 13.00 -2.02 1.40
CA LEU A 236 12.73 -1.07 0.33
C LEU A 236 13.91 -1.08 -0.66
N ASP A 237 13.62 -1.36 -1.93
CA ASP A 237 14.55 -1.23 -3.04
C ASP A 237 13.90 -0.40 -4.17
N VAL A 238 14.58 -0.29 -5.31
CA VAL A 238 14.16 0.48 -6.48
C VAL A 238 14.32 -0.36 -7.74
N LEU A 239 13.26 -0.42 -8.54
CA LEU A 239 13.26 -0.96 -9.90
C LEU A 239 13.41 0.20 -10.89
N GLU A 240 14.55 0.27 -11.57
CA GLU A 240 15.00 1.50 -12.25
C GLU A 240 14.22 1.85 -13.51
N HIS A 241 13.65 0.86 -14.19
CA HIS A 241 12.85 1.04 -15.39
C HIS A 241 11.84 -0.10 -15.59
N GLY A 242 10.87 0.14 -16.47
CA GLY A 242 10.00 -0.91 -17.03
C GLY A 242 10.57 -1.46 -18.34
N SER A 243 9.69 -1.98 -19.20
CA SER A 243 10.05 -2.49 -20.54
C SER A 243 8.93 -2.21 -21.55
N PRO A 244 9.16 -2.29 -22.88
CA PRO A 244 8.10 -1.97 -23.85
C PRO A 244 6.82 -2.81 -23.71
N GLN A 245 6.92 -4.07 -23.27
CA GLN A 245 5.78 -4.96 -23.06
C GLN A 245 5.97 -5.82 -21.81
N ILE A 246 4.88 -6.36 -21.27
CA ILE A 246 4.98 -7.40 -20.24
C ILE A 246 5.58 -8.68 -20.85
N ASP A 247 6.31 -9.45 -20.05
CA ASP A 247 6.92 -10.73 -20.43
C ASP A 247 7.83 -10.65 -21.69
N ASP A 248 8.46 -9.50 -21.97
CA ASP A 248 9.32 -9.31 -23.16
C ASP A 248 10.78 -9.73 -22.95
N GLY A 249 11.17 -10.05 -21.71
CA GLY A 249 12.54 -10.38 -21.33
C GLY A 249 13.49 -9.19 -21.33
N GLU A 250 12.96 -7.96 -21.39
CA GLU A 250 13.70 -6.70 -21.30
C GLU A 250 13.40 -5.95 -19.99
N GLY A 251 12.80 -6.65 -19.00
CA GLY A 251 12.47 -6.13 -17.69
C GLY A 251 13.67 -5.76 -16.83
N PHE A 252 13.41 -5.06 -15.73
CA PHE A 252 14.42 -4.75 -14.72
C PHE A 252 14.23 -5.65 -13.51
N SER A 253 15.26 -6.44 -13.19
CA SER A 253 15.26 -7.39 -12.07
C SER A 253 16.22 -6.99 -10.95
N ARG A 254 15.81 -7.28 -9.71
CA ARG A 254 16.68 -7.31 -8.52
C ARG A 254 16.70 -8.72 -7.93
N PHE A 255 17.88 -9.16 -7.48
CA PHE A 255 18.11 -10.52 -6.98
C PHE A 255 18.52 -10.53 -5.50
N TYR A 256 17.87 -11.40 -4.72
CA TYR A 256 18.09 -11.56 -3.29
C TYR A 256 18.32 -13.03 -2.95
N ARG A 257 19.25 -13.32 -2.03
CA ARG A 257 19.52 -14.67 -1.54
C ARG A 257 18.88 -14.88 -0.18
N LEU A 258 18.03 -15.89 -0.08
CA LEU A 258 17.39 -16.35 1.14
C LEU A 258 18.06 -17.63 1.60
N GLN A 259 18.10 -17.82 2.92
CA GLN A 259 18.53 -19.07 3.55
C GLN A 259 17.38 -19.61 4.40
N LEU A 260 16.88 -20.79 4.06
CA LEU A 260 15.81 -21.47 4.80
C LEU A 260 16.35 -22.63 5.61
N ALA A 261 15.86 -22.77 6.84
CA ALA A 261 16.12 -23.92 7.70
C ALA A 261 15.18 -25.09 7.36
N PRO A 262 15.57 -26.35 7.68
CA PRO A 262 14.67 -27.50 7.54
C PRO A 262 13.33 -27.26 8.24
N GLY A 263 12.23 -27.53 7.54
CA GLY A 263 10.88 -27.32 8.06
C GLY A 263 10.31 -25.91 7.85
N GLU A 264 11.09 -24.92 7.39
CA GLU A 264 10.56 -23.57 7.14
C GLU A 264 9.79 -23.43 5.83
N ILE A 265 8.91 -22.43 5.77
CA ILE A 265 8.28 -21.92 4.55
C ILE A 265 8.57 -20.43 4.45
N ALA A 266 9.10 -19.97 3.32
CA ALA A 266 9.21 -18.55 3.03
C ALA A 266 7.92 -18.03 2.39
N HIS A 267 7.38 -16.97 2.94
CA HIS A 267 6.31 -16.16 2.37
C HIS A 267 6.91 -14.84 1.91
N LEU A 268 6.87 -14.60 0.62
CA LEU A 268 7.50 -13.46 -0.05
C LEU A 268 6.43 -12.62 -0.71
N SER A 269 6.53 -11.31 -0.58
CA SER A 269 5.68 -10.39 -1.34
C SER A 269 6.47 -9.18 -1.79
N ALA A 270 6.11 -8.62 -2.93
CA ALA A 270 6.61 -7.34 -3.38
C ALA A 270 5.44 -6.44 -3.77
N THR A 271 5.54 -5.16 -3.41
CA THR A 271 4.56 -4.13 -3.74
C THR A 271 5.25 -2.94 -4.38
N MET A 272 4.82 -2.55 -5.58
CA MET A 272 5.29 -1.32 -6.24
C MET A 272 4.14 -0.38 -6.53
N VAL A 273 4.42 0.92 -6.54
CA VAL A 273 3.46 1.96 -6.92
C VAL A 273 4.03 2.76 -8.07
N LEU A 274 3.32 2.72 -9.19
CA LEU A 274 3.68 3.50 -10.35
C LEU A 274 3.29 4.96 -10.11
N PRO A 275 4.18 5.92 -10.41
CA PRO A 275 3.82 7.33 -10.41
C PRO A 275 2.67 7.58 -11.41
N GLY A 276 1.89 8.62 -11.14
CA GLY A 276 0.79 9.02 -12.01
C GLY A 276 1.32 9.71 -13.26
N GLY A 277 1.24 9.08 -14.42
CA GLY A 277 1.56 9.69 -15.72
C GLY A 277 0.34 10.20 -16.48
N ASP A 278 0.57 11.03 -17.49
CA ASP A 278 -0.40 11.53 -18.47
C ASP A 278 -0.75 10.50 -19.57
N GLY A 279 -0.32 9.24 -19.39
CA GLY A 279 -0.21 8.21 -20.42
C GLY A 279 -1.41 7.30 -20.58
N GLN A 280 -1.62 6.82 -21.81
CA GLN A 280 -2.76 6.04 -22.27
C GLN A 280 -3.05 4.78 -21.42
N THR A 281 -4.32 4.61 -21.04
CA THR A 281 -4.95 3.54 -20.22
C THR A 281 -5.02 2.17 -20.90
N ASN A 282 -4.08 1.86 -21.79
CA ASN A 282 -4.04 0.60 -22.54
C ASN A 282 -2.70 -0.12 -22.35
N ARG A 283 -1.87 0.32 -21.40
CA ARG A 283 -0.52 -0.22 -21.15
C ARG A 283 -0.51 -0.86 -19.77
N LEU A 284 -0.16 -2.15 -19.73
CA LEU A 284 -0.04 -2.89 -18.48
C LEU A 284 1.38 -2.80 -17.98
N ALA A 285 1.54 -2.59 -16.68
CA ALA A 285 2.77 -2.91 -15.97
C ALA A 285 2.59 -4.24 -15.24
N GLN A 286 3.68 -4.97 -15.08
CA GLN A 286 3.69 -6.21 -14.34
C GLN A 286 4.80 -6.19 -13.29
N LEU A 287 4.47 -6.69 -12.10
CA LEU A 287 5.44 -7.08 -11.07
C LEU A 287 5.45 -8.59 -10.98
N ALA A 288 6.61 -9.20 -11.13
CA ALA A 288 6.80 -10.65 -11.07
C ALA A 288 7.78 -11.04 -9.96
N LEU A 289 7.45 -12.12 -9.25
CA LEU A 289 8.34 -12.78 -8.30
C LEU A 289 8.64 -14.19 -8.80
N SER A 290 9.93 -14.53 -8.84
CA SER A 290 10.42 -15.86 -9.23
C SER A 290 11.42 -16.39 -8.18
N THR A 291 11.50 -17.72 -8.05
CA THR A 291 12.46 -18.37 -7.14
C THR A 291 13.33 -19.37 -7.89
N SER A 292 14.64 -19.25 -7.77
CA SER A 292 15.63 -20.14 -8.41
C SER A 292 16.74 -20.55 -7.45
N ASN A 293 17.54 -21.56 -7.80
CA ASN A 293 18.79 -21.84 -7.10
C ASN A 293 19.91 -20.90 -7.59
N ALA A 294 21.11 -21.02 -7.01
CA ALA A 294 22.27 -20.21 -7.41
C ALA A 294 22.69 -20.39 -8.88
N ASP A 295 22.35 -21.53 -9.49
CA ASP A 295 22.62 -21.82 -10.90
C ASP A 295 21.51 -21.30 -11.85
N GLY A 296 20.51 -20.59 -11.32
CA GLY A 296 19.36 -20.07 -12.09
C GLY A 296 18.33 -21.13 -12.47
N VAL A 297 18.39 -22.33 -11.88
CA VAL A 297 17.40 -23.38 -12.06
C VAL A 297 16.18 -23.08 -11.20
N ASP A 298 15.00 -23.06 -11.81
CA ASP A 298 13.73 -22.86 -11.09
C ASP A 298 13.59 -23.87 -9.94
N CYS A 299 13.24 -23.35 -8.77
CA CYS A 299 13.04 -24.14 -7.57
C CYS A 299 11.77 -24.99 -7.58
N ARG A 300 10.85 -24.76 -8.52
CA ARG A 300 9.57 -25.46 -8.63
C ARG A 300 9.48 -26.27 -9.92
N MET A 301 8.74 -27.39 -9.86
CA MET A 301 8.36 -28.13 -11.07
C MET A 301 7.14 -27.46 -11.73
N GLY A 302 7.39 -26.62 -12.73
CA GLY A 302 6.36 -25.92 -13.53
C GLY A 302 6.40 -24.39 -13.35
N GLU A 303 5.79 -23.67 -14.29
CA GLU A 303 5.80 -22.20 -14.33
C GLU A 303 4.79 -21.63 -13.32
N VAL A 304 5.24 -21.26 -12.12
CA VAL A 304 4.41 -20.59 -11.12
C VAL A 304 5.14 -19.37 -10.57
N GLN A 305 5.38 -18.40 -11.46
CA GLN A 305 5.70 -17.04 -11.05
C GLN A 305 4.46 -16.38 -10.44
N ALA A 306 4.63 -15.66 -9.33
CA ALA A 306 3.58 -14.78 -8.86
C ALA A 306 3.62 -13.48 -9.67
N ARG A 307 2.55 -13.21 -10.41
CA ARG A 307 2.44 -12.02 -11.25
C ARG A 307 1.24 -11.20 -10.82
N ALA A 308 1.43 -9.89 -10.78
CA ALA A 308 0.36 -8.93 -10.66
C ALA A 308 0.49 -7.91 -11.77
N GLU A 309 -0.64 -7.65 -12.43
CA GLU A 309 -0.76 -6.68 -13.51
C GLU A 309 -1.72 -5.60 -13.07
N ALA A 310 -1.40 -4.36 -13.41
CA ALA A 310 -2.35 -3.27 -13.26
C ALA A 310 -2.10 -2.20 -14.33
N ASP A 311 -3.16 -1.46 -14.63
CA ASP A 311 -3.05 -0.20 -15.37
C ASP A 311 -2.70 0.96 -14.42
N LEU A 312 -2.25 2.08 -14.99
CA LEU A 312 -2.06 3.32 -14.25
C LEU A 312 -3.36 3.71 -13.53
N GLY A 313 -3.29 3.85 -12.20
CA GLY A 313 -4.42 4.31 -11.37
C GLY A 313 -5.31 3.22 -10.76
N GLU A 314 -5.01 1.93 -10.97
CA GLU A 314 -5.66 0.82 -10.23
C GLU A 314 -5.06 0.57 -8.83
N GLY A 315 -4.02 1.34 -8.45
CA GLY A 315 -3.35 1.28 -7.16
C GLY A 315 -2.03 0.51 -7.16
N PRO A 316 -1.52 0.13 -5.98
CA PRO A 316 -0.29 -0.64 -5.88
C PRO A 316 -0.43 -2.00 -6.56
N ILE A 317 0.63 -2.38 -7.27
CA ILE A 317 0.81 -3.70 -7.86
C ILE A 317 1.51 -4.56 -6.83
N THR A 318 0.84 -5.63 -6.38
CA THR A 318 1.36 -6.51 -5.34
C THR A 318 1.34 -7.95 -5.82
N ALA A 319 2.50 -8.59 -5.80
CA ALA A 319 2.65 -10.00 -6.10
C ALA A 319 3.22 -10.73 -4.88
N ALA A 320 2.71 -11.93 -4.61
CA ALA A 320 3.06 -12.73 -3.44
C ALA A 320 3.25 -14.20 -3.81
N ILE A 321 4.26 -14.84 -3.22
CA ILE A 321 4.62 -16.23 -3.44
C ILE A 321 5.08 -16.86 -2.11
N ASP A 322 4.53 -18.02 -1.77
CA ASP A 322 5.02 -18.87 -0.67
C ASP A 322 5.91 -19.98 -1.23
N THR A 323 6.84 -20.55 -0.47
CA THR A 323 7.65 -21.72 -0.87
C THR A 323 7.04 -23.04 -0.38
N PRO A 324 7.40 -24.19 -0.96
CA PRO A 324 7.19 -25.47 -0.31
C PRO A 324 7.93 -25.52 1.05
N ARG A 325 7.50 -26.44 1.93
CA ARG A 325 8.18 -26.66 3.20
C ARG A 325 9.55 -27.29 2.96
N MET A 326 10.58 -26.64 3.49
CA MET A 326 11.97 -27.02 3.29
C MET A 326 12.24 -28.44 3.80
N GLY A 327 12.83 -29.29 2.96
CA GLY A 327 13.27 -30.64 3.31
C GLY A 327 12.18 -31.73 3.29
N GLN A 328 10.92 -31.40 3.00
CA GLN A 328 9.82 -32.39 3.04
C GLN A 328 9.51 -33.07 1.69
N THR A 329 9.92 -32.50 0.56
CA THR A 329 9.57 -33.05 -0.76
C THR A 329 10.78 -33.76 -1.38
N GLU A 330 10.61 -35.01 -1.82
CA GLU A 330 11.64 -35.69 -2.60
C GLU A 330 11.68 -35.10 -4.02
N ASN A 331 12.88 -34.79 -4.54
CA ASN A 331 13.13 -34.30 -5.91
C ASN A 331 12.80 -32.82 -6.22
N LEU A 332 12.82 -31.91 -5.24
CA LEU A 332 12.83 -30.46 -5.53
C LEU A 332 14.25 -29.89 -5.48
N THR A 333 14.60 -29.06 -6.47
CA THR A 333 15.96 -28.52 -6.65
C THR A 333 16.43 -27.68 -5.46
N CYS A 334 15.56 -26.80 -4.95
CA CYS A 334 15.90 -25.87 -3.85
C CYS A 334 15.30 -26.26 -2.50
N PHE A 335 14.22 -27.03 -2.50
CA PHE A 335 13.43 -27.34 -1.30
C PHE A 335 13.46 -28.82 -0.92
N GLY A 336 14.23 -29.62 -1.64
CA GLY A 336 14.30 -31.06 -1.46
C GLY A 336 14.97 -31.46 -0.15
N ALA A 337 14.83 -32.74 0.22
CA ALA A 337 15.46 -33.28 1.43
C ALA A 337 16.99 -33.10 1.47
N ASP A 338 17.64 -33.10 0.30
CA ASP A 338 19.10 -32.92 0.15
C ASP A 338 19.50 -31.48 -0.22
N ALA A 339 18.55 -30.55 -0.33
CA ALA A 339 18.85 -29.17 -0.68
C ALA A 339 19.44 -28.41 0.53
N ASP A 340 20.33 -27.46 0.25
CA ASP A 340 21.02 -26.65 1.27
C ASP A 340 20.18 -25.47 1.79
N GLY A 341 18.97 -25.29 1.27
CA GLY A 341 18.03 -24.24 1.67
C GLY A 341 18.35 -22.86 1.08
N SER A 342 19.33 -22.75 0.17
CA SER A 342 19.64 -21.50 -0.53
C SER A 342 18.66 -21.25 -1.67
N VAL A 343 17.94 -20.12 -1.61
CA VAL A 343 16.94 -19.72 -2.61
C VAL A 343 17.24 -18.31 -3.09
N ILE A 344 17.24 -18.10 -4.40
CA ILE A 344 17.33 -16.79 -5.03
C ILE A 344 15.91 -16.30 -5.34
N LEU A 345 15.51 -15.18 -4.75
CA LEU A 345 14.33 -14.42 -5.13
C LEU A 345 14.71 -13.41 -6.20
N GLU A 346 14.02 -13.44 -7.32
CA GLU A 346 14.03 -12.38 -8.33
C GLU A 346 12.74 -11.56 -8.21
N VAL A 347 12.89 -10.24 -8.21
CA VAL A 347 11.79 -9.27 -8.30
C VAL A 347 11.97 -8.47 -9.58
N GLU A 348 11.05 -8.65 -10.52
CA GLU A 348 11.13 -8.07 -11.87
C GLU A 348 9.96 -7.12 -12.14
N ARG A 349 10.27 -5.98 -12.76
CA ARG A 349 9.28 -5.07 -13.35
C ARG A 349 9.38 -5.10 -14.88
N THR A 350 8.23 -5.27 -15.53
CA THR A 350 8.05 -5.13 -16.99
C THR A 350 6.88 -4.22 -17.32
N GLY A 351 6.80 -3.78 -18.58
CA GLY A 351 5.71 -2.95 -19.09
C GLY A 351 6.01 -1.45 -19.16
N ASP A 352 5.28 -0.78 -20.05
CA ASP A 352 5.54 0.59 -20.54
C ASP A 352 5.05 1.72 -19.60
N PRO A 353 4.11 1.52 -18.64
CA PRO A 353 3.79 2.57 -17.69
C PRO A 353 5.02 3.07 -16.92
N SER A 354 5.29 4.38 -17.04
CA SER A 354 6.43 5.04 -16.40
C SER A 354 7.77 4.34 -16.69
N ILE A 355 7.95 3.90 -17.94
CA ILE A 355 9.06 3.02 -18.36
C ILE A 355 10.43 3.57 -17.97
N ASP A 356 10.68 4.87 -18.10
CA ASP A 356 11.98 5.50 -17.81
C ASP A 356 12.13 5.93 -16.34
N GLU A 357 11.12 5.69 -15.50
CA GLU A 357 11.08 6.17 -14.12
C GLU A 357 11.45 5.06 -13.14
N ALA A 358 12.35 5.39 -12.23
CA ALA A 358 12.71 4.54 -11.13
C ALA A 358 11.56 4.47 -10.11
N VAL A 359 11.10 3.26 -9.81
CA VAL A 359 9.94 3.01 -8.95
C VAL A 359 10.37 2.29 -7.68
N PRO A 360 9.99 2.78 -6.48
CA PRO A 360 10.25 2.05 -5.25
C PRO A 360 9.44 0.75 -5.19
N VAL A 361 10.07 -0.30 -4.67
CA VAL A 361 9.45 -1.59 -4.41
C VAL A 361 9.63 -1.98 -2.95
N GLU A 362 8.52 -2.21 -2.25
CA GLU A 362 8.51 -2.79 -0.91
C GLU A 362 8.59 -4.31 -1.03
N ILE A 363 9.50 -4.94 -0.29
CA ILE A 363 9.66 -6.40 -0.30
C ILE A 363 9.47 -6.91 1.13
N GLN A 364 8.60 -7.90 1.31
CA GLN A 364 8.43 -8.59 2.58
C GLN A 364 8.88 -10.03 2.46
N PHE A 365 9.71 -10.46 3.41
CA PHE A 365 10.09 -11.85 3.62
C PHE A 365 9.70 -12.28 5.03
N PHE A 366 8.81 -13.26 5.11
CA PHE A 366 8.36 -13.90 6.34
C PHE A 366 8.73 -15.38 6.30
N ALA A 367 9.43 -15.88 7.31
CA ALA A 367 9.71 -17.31 7.47
C ALA A 367 8.71 -17.94 8.46
N GLU A 368 7.86 -18.84 7.98
CA GLU A 368 6.97 -19.67 8.81
C GLU A 368 7.75 -20.88 9.32
N GLU A 369 7.99 -20.94 10.63
CA GLU A 369 8.56 -22.10 11.30
C GLU A 369 7.55 -23.26 11.38
N GLU A 370 8.03 -24.47 11.66
CA GLU A 370 7.16 -25.60 11.99
C GLU A 370 6.62 -25.44 13.41
N VAL A 371 5.30 -25.49 13.56
CA VAL A 371 4.61 -25.29 14.84
C VAL A 371 3.78 -26.52 15.21
N ASP A 372 3.56 -26.72 16.51
CA ASP A 372 2.63 -27.73 16.99
C ASP A 372 1.19 -27.37 16.57
N ARG A 373 0.51 -28.32 15.95
CA ARG A 373 -0.85 -28.18 15.41
C ARG A 373 -1.88 -28.93 16.26
N ASP A 374 -1.45 -29.62 17.30
CA ASP A 374 -2.31 -30.36 18.19
C ASP A 374 -3.22 -29.41 18.98
N GLY A 375 -4.49 -29.78 19.07
CA GLY A 375 -5.51 -28.94 19.71
C GLY A 375 -5.90 -27.66 18.96
N LEU A 376 -5.24 -27.30 17.84
CA LEU A 376 -5.68 -26.19 16.99
C LEU A 376 -7.01 -26.52 16.30
N PRO A 377 -7.92 -25.53 16.14
CA PRO A 377 -9.19 -25.72 15.46
C PRO A 377 -9.02 -26.30 14.03
N PRO A 378 -9.97 -27.12 13.56
CA PRO A 378 -9.88 -27.70 12.22
C PRO A 378 -9.99 -26.62 11.14
N ALA A 379 -9.43 -26.93 9.97
CA ALA A 379 -9.57 -26.06 8.80
C ALA A 379 -11.05 -25.87 8.42
N ALA A 380 -11.39 -24.66 7.98
CA ALA A 380 -12.69 -24.34 7.43
C ALA A 380 -12.92 -25.14 6.14
N GLN A 381 -13.95 -25.99 6.12
CA GLN A 381 -14.27 -26.83 4.98
C GLN A 381 -15.26 -26.19 4.00
N HIS A 382 -15.93 -25.11 4.43
CA HIS A 382 -16.98 -24.46 3.67
C HIS A 382 -16.94 -22.96 3.89
N VAL A 383 -17.27 -22.21 2.84
CA VAL A 383 -17.56 -20.79 2.91
C VAL A 383 -18.75 -20.55 3.84
N ARG A 384 -18.63 -19.57 4.74
CA ARG A 384 -19.74 -19.15 5.59
C ARG A 384 -20.36 -17.86 5.03
N ALA A 385 -21.53 -18.00 4.42
CA ALA A 385 -22.36 -16.83 4.15
C ALA A 385 -22.81 -16.23 5.48
N HIS A 386 -22.51 -14.95 5.67
CA HIS A 386 -23.10 -14.13 6.73
C HIS A 386 -24.20 -13.29 6.14
N ASP A 387 -25.18 -12.93 6.98
CA ASP A 387 -26.17 -11.94 6.59
C ASP A 387 -25.48 -10.64 6.14
N PRO A 388 -26.06 -9.86 5.22
CA PRO A 388 -25.51 -8.54 4.90
C PRO A 388 -25.45 -7.66 6.15
N LEU A 389 -24.40 -6.86 6.30
CA LEU A 389 -24.40 -5.82 7.32
C LEU A 389 -25.45 -4.75 6.97
N PRO A 390 -26.06 -4.10 7.97
CA PRO A 390 -26.89 -2.92 7.71
C PRO A 390 -26.10 -1.88 6.92
N ALA A 391 -26.73 -1.24 5.94
CA ALA A 391 -26.08 -0.18 5.18
C ALA A 391 -25.68 0.96 6.14
N PRO A 392 -24.38 1.29 6.25
CA PRO A 392 -23.93 2.30 7.19
C PRO A 392 -24.44 3.67 6.78
N LYS A 393 -24.89 4.46 7.75
CA LYS A 393 -25.54 5.75 7.48
C LYS A 393 -24.64 6.94 7.78
N ASP A 394 -23.90 6.87 8.88
CA ASP A 394 -23.02 7.91 9.38
C ASP A 394 -21.94 7.26 10.25
N GLY A 395 -20.86 7.99 10.54
CA GLY A 395 -19.68 7.47 11.22
C GLY A 395 -18.69 8.55 11.65
N ALA A 396 -17.62 8.14 12.34
CA ALA A 396 -16.53 9.04 12.70
C ALA A 396 -15.76 9.49 11.45
N GLN A 397 -15.44 10.79 11.36
CA GLN A 397 -14.61 11.30 10.25
C GLN A 397 -13.20 10.72 10.36
N ILE A 398 -12.67 10.25 9.24
CA ILE A 398 -11.31 9.71 9.15
C ILE A 398 -10.43 10.50 8.19
N GLN A 399 -9.12 10.41 8.44
CA GLN A 399 -8.11 10.73 7.45
C GLN A 399 -8.02 9.57 6.48
N PRO A 400 -7.94 9.82 5.16
CA PRO A 400 -7.67 8.76 4.21
C PRO A 400 -6.23 8.24 4.40
N GLY A 401 -6.05 6.93 4.25
CA GLY A 401 -4.75 6.27 4.27
C GLY A 401 -4.46 5.67 2.90
N PHE A 402 -3.32 6.00 2.30
CA PHE A 402 -3.03 5.71 0.88
C PHE A 402 -2.07 4.55 0.65
N SER A 403 -1.55 3.95 1.72
CA SER A 403 -0.67 2.79 1.66
C SER A 403 -0.95 1.83 2.80
N PHE A 404 -0.34 0.65 2.76
CA PHE A 404 -0.44 -0.28 3.88
C PHE A 404 0.19 0.27 5.18
N ALA A 405 1.24 1.10 5.06
CA ALA A 405 1.90 1.72 6.21
C ALA A 405 1.05 2.83 6.84
N SER A 406 0.27 3.56 6.02
CA SER A 406 -0.60 4.65 6.45
C SER A 406 -2.07 4.22 6.58
N ALA A 407 -2.36 2.91 6.52
CA ALA A 407 -3.71 2.39 6.47
C ALA A 407 -4.54 2.81 7.69
N VAL A 408 -5.79 3.22 7.43
CA VAL A 408 -6.72 3.69 8.46
C VAL A 408 -7.07 2.53 9.38
N PRO A 409 -6.79 2.61 10.70
CA PRO A 409 -7.16 1.54 11.62
C PRO A 409 -8.69 1.43 11.70
N ALA A 410 -9.20 0.19 11.68
CA ALA A 410 -10.60 -0.09 11.93
C ALA A 410 -11.02 0.45 13.30
N GLN A 411 -12.22 1.04 13.37
CA GLN A 411 -12.77 1.64 14.57
C GLN A 411 -14.00 0.86 15.05
N ASP A 412 -14.39 1.09 16.30
CA ASP A 412 -15.66 0.60 16.83
C ASP A 412 -16.83 1.38 16.19
N GLY A 413 -17.37 0.83 15.11
CA GLY A 413 -18.50 1.39 14.38
C GLY A 413 -18.11 2.02 13.04
N PRO A 414 -19.09 2.62 12.32
CA PRO A 414 -18.84 3.12 10.98
C PRO A 414 -17.92 4.35 10.96
N MET A 415 -17.21 4.52 9.86
CA MET A 415 -16.31 5.62 9.55
C MET A 415 -16.81 6.36 8.31
N ARG A 416 -16.73 7.69 8.29
CA ARG A 416 -17.06 8.51 7.13
C ARG A 416 -15.80 9.13 6.53
N GLY A 417 -15.71 9.12 5.20
CA GLY A 417 -14.59 9.68 4.47
C GLY A 417 -15.02 10.08 3.06
N THR A 418 -14.07 10.60 2.29
CA THR A 418 -14.26 10.85 0.86
C THR A 418 -13.17 10.13 0.08
N ILE A 419 -13.47 9.69 -1.13
CA ILE A 419 -12.51 9.12 -2.08
C ILE A 419 -12.61 9.90 -3.40
N ILE A 420 -11.49 10.16 -4.07
CA ILE A 420 -11.50 10.82 -5.38
C ILE A 420 -11.24 9.78 -6.49
N PRO A 421 -11.75 9.98 -7.71
CA PRO A 421 -11.38 9.11 -8.83
C PRO A 421 -9.85 8.97 -9.02
N GLY A 422 -9.40 7.75 -9.25
CA GLY A 422 -7.99 7.34 -9.30
C GLY A 422 -7.32 7.13 -7.94
N GLU A 423 -8.02 7.40 -6.83
CA GLU A 423 -7.49 7.21 -5.48
C GLU A 423 -7.74 5.80 -4.96
N VAL A 424 -6.75 5.31 -4.22
CA VAL A 424 -6.79 4.02 -3.53
C VAL A 424 -6.55 4.24 -2.04
N GLN A 425 -7.45 3.73 -1.22
CA GLN A 425 -7.40 3.85 0.24
C GLN A 425 -7.28 2.48 0.89
N PHE A 426 -6.55 2.43 2.01
CA PHE A 426 -6.28 1.23 2.79
C PHE A 426 -6.85 1.36 4.20
N PHE A 427 -7.49 0.29 4.67
CA PHE A 427 -7.97 0.16 6.03
C PHE A 427 -7.34 -1.07 6.68
N ARG A 428 -6.80 -0.93 7.88
CA ARG A 428 -6.15 -2.00 8.66
C ARG A 428 -7.14 -2.61 9.65
N ILE A 429 -7.34 -3.92 9.58
CA ILE A 429 -8.29 -4.68 10.40
C ILE A 429 -7.53 -5.77 11.17
N PRO A 430 -7.38 -5.65 12.49
CA PRO A 430 -6.83 -6.71 13.32
C PRO A 430 -7.78 -7.92 13.36
N VAL A 431 -7.26 -9.11 13.08
CA VAL A 431 -8.03 -10.36 13.05
C VAL A 431 -7.28 -11.46 13.79
N GLU A 432 -7.94 -12.07 14.77
CA GLU A 432 -7.42 -13.24 15.48
C GLU A 432 -7.89 -14.55 14.84
N TYR A 433 -7.26 -15.66 15.23
CA TYR A 433 -7.75 -16.99 14.87
C TYR A 433 -9.21 -17.18 15.29
N GLY A 434 -10.00 -17.87 14.47
CA GLY A 434 -11.43 -18.05 14.67
C GLY A 434 -12.30 -16.85 14.28
N GLN A 435 -11.71 -15.71 13.92
CA GLN A 435 -12.41 -14.53 13.46
C GLN A 435 -12.35 -14.36 11.94
N GLN A 436 -13.12 -13.42 11.41
CA GLN A 436 -13.17 -13.05 9.99
C GLN A 436 -13.67 -11.62 9.81
N VAL A 437 -13.23 -10.99 8.72
CA VAL A 437 -13.62 -9.62 8.36
C VAL A 437 -14.96 -9.59 7.62
N ARG A 438 -15.77 -8.58 7.93
CA ARG A 438 -16.96 -8.17 7.17
C ARG A 438 -16.89 -6.67 6.94
N ALA A 439 -17.21 -6.24 5.73
CA ALA A 439 -17.17 -4.84 5.32
C ALA A 439 -18.47 -4.45 4.62
N ALA A 440 -18.99 -3.28 4.95
CA ALA A 440 -20.09 -2.64 4.25
C ALA A 440 -19.75 -1.19 3.96
N LEU A 441 -19.85 -0.77 2.70
CA LEU A 441 -19.59 0.60 2.29
C LEU A 441 -20.81 1.15 1.58
N ARG A 442 -21.22 2.37 1.94
CA ARG A 442 -22.27 3.12 1.24
C ARG A 442 -21.70 4.40 0.66
N LEU A 443 -21.87 4.61 -0.64
CA LEU A 443 -21.55 5.90 -1.27
C LEU A 443 -22.62 6.94 -0.91
N GLY A 444 -22.17 8.16 -0.64
CA GLY A 444 -23.01 9.34 -0.48
C GLY A 444 -23.54 9.88 -1.80
N GLU A 445 -24.04 11.10 -1.77
CA GLU A 445 -24.42 11.85 -2.97
C GLU A 445 -23.18 12.46 -3.62
N PHE A 446 -23.10 12.38 -4.95
CA PHE A 446 -22.05 13.01 -5.75
C PHE A 446 -22.53 13.14 -7.20
N ASP A 447 -21.98 14.11 -7.92
CA ASP A 447 -22.27 14.34 -9.35
C ASP A 447 -21.01 14.09 -10.18
N ALA A 448 -20.95 12.96 -10.86
CA ALA A 448 -19.85 12.66 -11.77
C ALA A 448 -19.93 13.53 -13.04
N PRO A 449 -18.80 14.03 -13.57
CA PRO A 449 -18.74 14.76 -14.84
C PRO A 449 -19.38 13.99 -15.99
N LYS A 450 -19.99 14.72 -16.93
CA LYS A 450 -20.64 14.09 -18.10
C LYS A 450 -19.64 13.29 -18.93
N GLY A 451 -19.90 12.00 -19.09
CA GLY A 451 -19.08 11.08 -19.89
C GLY A 451 -18.07 10.29 -19.06
N MET A 452 -17.90 10.60 -17.78
CA MET A 452 -17.08 9.82 -16.86
C MET A 452 -17.92 8.71 -16.23
N GLU A 453 -17.54 7.45 -16.45
CA GLU A 453 -18.02 6.34 -15.65
C GLU A 453 -17.06 6.07 -14.50
N LEU A 454 -17.60 5.73 -13.34
CA LEU A 454 -16.82 5.36 -12.17
C LEU A 454 -17.13 3.91 -11.78
N SER A 455 -16.11 3.18 -11.33
CA SER A 455 -16.23 1.86 -10.73
C SER A 455 -15.65 1.90 -9.33
N LEU A 456 -16.43 1.49 -8.34
CA LEU A 456 -15.94 1.22 -7.00
C LEU A 456 -15.37 -0.20 -7.00
N GLN A 457 -14.10 -0.33 -6.65
CA GLN A 457 -13.45 -1.61 -6.43
C GLN A 457 -13.06 -1.77 -4.96
N ALA A 458 -13.18 -2.97 -4.42
CA ALA A 458 -12.64 -3.27 -3.10
C ALA A 458 -12.15 -4.72 -2.99
N LYS A 459 -10.99 -4.93 -2.37
CA LYS A 459 -10.43 -6.27 -2.15
C LYS A 459 -9.87 -6.39 -0.73
N LEU A 460 -9.93 -7.58 -0.18
CA LEU A 460 -9.33 -7.90 1.11
C LEU A 460 -7.96 -8.54 0.88
N ILE A 461 -6.98 -8.09 1.64
CA ILE A 461 -5.57 -8.46 1.52
C ILE A 461 -5.11 -9.00 2.87
N SER A 462 -4.34 -10.08 2.86
CA SER A 462 -3.85 -10.77 4.05
C SER A 462 -2.66 -10.02 4.70
N PRO A 463 -2.26 -10.39 5.93
CA PRO A 463 -1.04 -9.86 6.53
C PRO A 463 0.24 -10.16 5.73
N LEU A 464 0.19 -11.10 4.79
CA LEU A 464 1.28 -11.47 3.88
C LEU A 464 1.12 -10.86 2.48
N ARG A 465 0.25 -9.84 2.35
CA ARG A 465 -0.02 -9.10 1.11
C ARG A 465 -0.65 -9.91 -0.02
N ASP A 466 -0.99 -11.17 0.22
CA ASP A 466 -1.77 -12.00 -0.70
C ASP A 466 -3.28 -11.68 -0.67
N GLY A 467 -3.95 -11.90 -1.81
CA GLY A 467 -5.39 -11.68 -1.98
C GLY A 467 -6.23 -12.67 -1.17
N VAL A 468 -7.22 -12.15 -0.45
CA VAL A 468 -8.09 -12.97 0.40
C VAL A 468 -9.37 -13.29 -0.34
N TYR A 469 -9.79 -14.56 -0.30
CA TYR A 469 -11.07 -14.97 -0.86
C TYR A 469 -12.20 -14.31 -0.07
N THR A 470 -13.09 -13.64 -0.80
CA THR A 470 -14.22 -12.91 -0.25
C THR A 470 -15.50 -13.28 -0.96
N VAL A 471 -16.62 -13.14 -0.26
CA VAL A 471 -17.97 -13.35 -0.78
C VAL A 471 -18.79 -12.07 -0.70
N GLN A 472 -19.69 -11.89 -1.67
CA GLN A 472 -20.65 -10.80 -1.71
C GLN A 472 -22.06 -11.33 -1.42
N PRO A 473 -22.62 -11.08 -0.23
CA PRO A 473 -23.97 -11.52 0.11
C PRO A 473 -25.03 -11.05 -0.90
N PRO A 474 -26.05 -11.87 -1.22
CA PRO A 474 -26.31 -13.22 -0.70
C PRO A 474 -25.58 -14.34 -1.47
N VAL A 475 -24.69 -14.00 -2.40
CA VAL A 475 -23.98 -14.98 -3.24
C VAL A 475 -22.85 -15.65 -2.42
N THR A 476 -22.64 -16.95 -2.63
CA THR A 476 -21.63 -17.76 -1.93
C THR A 476 -20.35 -17.97 -2.73
N ASP A 477 -20.29 -17.49 -3.97
CA ASP A 477 -19.11 -17.63 -4.83
C ASP A 477 -18.00 -16.75 -4.29
N ALA A 478 -16.93 -17.40 -3.82
CA ALA A 478 -15.78 -16.73 -3.27
C ALA A 478 -14.78 -16.36 -4.37
N SER A 479 -14.21 -15.17 -4.27
CA SER A 479 -13.22 -14.67 -5.22
C SER A 479 -12.15 -13.84 -4.52
N VAL A 480 -10.91 -13.94 -4.99
CA VAL A 480 -9.81 -13.04 -4.57
C VAL A 480 -9.90 -11.66 -5.21
N ARG A 481 -10.69 -11.49 -6.29
CA ARG A 481 -10.87 -10.19 -6.96
C ARG A 481 -11.72 -9.21 -6.16
N GLY A 482 -12.43 -9.68 -5.13
CA GLY A 482 -13.25 -8.83 -4.29
C GLY A 482 -14.52 -8.31 -4.97
N PHE A 483 -14.81 -7.02 -4.75
CA PHE A 483 -15.93 -6.28 -5.31
C PHE A 483 -15.47 -5.36 -6.44
N SER A 484 -16.26 -5.31 -7.51
CA SER A 484 -16.16 -4.31 -8.57
C SER A 484 -17.55 -4.01 -9.07
N GLY A 485 -17.95 -2.74 -9.06
CA GLY A 485 -19.28 -2.32 -9.47
C GLY A 485 -19.36 -0.85 -9.82
N LYS A 486 -20.21 -0.50 -10.79
CA LYS A 486 -20.44 0.88 -11.21
C LYS A 486 -20.83 1.76 -10.03
N ALA A 487 -20.01 2.76 -9.73
CA ALA A 487 -20.25 3.71 -8.66
C ALA A 487 -21.39 4.65 -9.05
N LYS A 488 -22.36 4.76 -8.14
CA LYS A 488 -23.53 5.65 -8.25
C LYS A 488 -23.95 6.10 -6.85
N PRO A 489 -24.63 7.25 -6.72
CA PRO A 489 -25.15 7.69 -5.44
C PRO A 489 -25.96 6.59 -4.74
N GLY A 490 -25.70 6.40 -3.45
CA GLY A 490 -26.36 5.38 -2.63
C GLY A 490 -25.96 3.92 -2.94
N LEU A 491 -24.94 3.67 -3.77
CA LEU A 491 -24.39 2.32 -3.93
C LEU A 491 -24.03 1.74 -2.56
N VAL A 492 -24.45 0.51 -2.30
CA VAL A 492 -24.03 -0.27 -1.13
C VAL A 492 -23.21 -1.46 -1.60
N MET A 493 -21.97 -1.52 -1.14
CA MET A 493 -21.04 -2.63 -1.30
C MET A 493 -21.04 -3.47 -0.03
N GLN A 494 -20.95 -4.79 -0.17
CA GLN A 494 -20.74 -5.74 0.91
C GLN A 494 -19.61 -6.68 0.53
N LEU A 495 -18.69 -6.94 1.46
CA LEU A 495 -17.55 -7.81 1.25
C LEU A 495 -17.26 -8.57 2.54
N ASN A 496 -17.37 -9.90 2.52
CA ASN A 496 -17.08 -10.75 3.68
C ASN A 496 -15.92 -11.67 3.36
N GLN A 497 -14.99 -11.84 4.28
CA GLN A 497 -13.99 -12.89 4.20
C GLN A 497 -14.68 -14.26 4.14
N ALA A 498 -14.29 -15.10 3.18
CA ALA A 498 -15.02 -16.33 2.85
C ALA A 498 -15.02 -17.35 3.98
N THR A 499 -13.94 -17.40 4.77
CA THR A 499 -13.78 -18.34 5.88
C THR A 499 -13.16 -17.66 7.10
N PRO A 500 -13.41 -18.16 8.32
CA PRO A 500 -12.66 -17.75 9.51
C PRO A 500 -11.17 -18.05 9.36
N VAL A 501 -10.34 -17.17 9.90
CA VAL A 501 -8.89 -17.35 9.97
C VAL A 501 -8.58 -18.57 10.83
N GLN A 502 -7.96 -19.59 10.24
CA GLN A 502 -7.54 -20.79 10.95
C GLN A 502 -6.20 -21.27 10.40
N PHE A 503 -5.22 -21.52 11.27
CA PHE A 503 -3.90 -21.95 10.83
C PHE A 503 -3.92 -23.20 9.93
N LYS A 504 -4.84 -24.14 10.22
CA LYS A 504 -5.01 -25.36 9.40
C LYS A 504 -5.58 -25.10 8.00
N ASN A 505 -6.09 -23.90 7.70
CA ASN A 505 -6.63 -23.58 6.39
C ASN A 505 -5.59 -23.67 5.27
N ARG A 506 -4.32 -23.38 5.54
CA ARG A 506 -3.22 -23.40 4.54
C ARG A 506 -3.19 -24.72 3.75
N GLU A 507 -3.39 -25.84 4.43
CA GLU A 507 -3.32 -27.17 3.83
C GLU A 507 -4.68 -27.90 3.79
N GLY A 508 -5.56 -27.63 4.76
CA GLY A 508 -6.77 -28.42 4.98
C GLY A 508 -8.07 -27.75 4.56
N GLY A 509 -8.07 -26.47 4.18
CA GLY A 509 -9.30 -25.68 4.01
C GLY A 509 -9.83 -25.54 2.58
N GLY A 510 -9.13 -26.12 1.59
CA GLY A 510 -9.43 -25.91 0.17
C GLY A 510 -9.03 -24.52 -0.33
N THR A 511 -9.32 -24.26 -1.61
CA THR A 511 -8.86 -23.05 -2.32
C THR A 511 -9.34 -21.76 -1.68
N GLU A 512 -10.60 -21.72 -1.22
CA GLU A 512 -11.27 -20.54 -0.68
C GLU A 512 -10.85 -20.21 0.76
N ALA A 513 -10.22 -21.16 1.47
CA ALA A 513 -9.77 -20.95 2.84
C ALA A 513 -8.26 -20.70 2.94
N ARG A 514 -7.46 -21.16 1.97
CA ARG A 514 -6.00 -21.19 2.07
C ARG A 514 -5.36 -19.84 2.40
N SER A 515 -5.89 -18.72 1.89
CA SER A 515 -5.38 -17.37 2.20
C SER A 515 -5.93 -16.74 3.50
N SER A 516 -6.84 -17.45 4.18
CA SER A 516 -7.36 -17.10 5.50
C SER A 516 -6.74 -18.00 6.58
N PHE A 517 -5.41 -18.10 6.63
CA PHE A 517 -4.74 -19.00 7.57
C PHE A 517 -3.95 -18.29 8.68
N LEU A 518 -3.49 -17.06 8.47
CA LEU A 518 -2.63 -16.34 9.40
C LEU A 518 -3.40 -15.23 10.09
N ALA A 519 -3.39 -15.23 11.43
CA ALA A 519 -3.93 -14.11 12.21
C ALA A 519 -3.04 -12.88 12.06
N GLY A 520 -3.64 -11.69 12.18
CA GLY A 520 -2.93 -10.43 12.13
C GLY A 520 -3.69 -9.31 11.45
N ASP A 521 -2.93 -8.33 10.97
CA ASP A 521 -3.48 -7.17 10.26
C ASP A 521 -3.88 -7.53 8.82
N TYR A 522 -5.18 -7.67 8.60
CA TYR A 522 -5.77 -7.72 7.27
C TYR A 522 -6.00 -6.31 6.75
N TYR A 523 -6.02 -6.14 5.43
CA TYR A 523 -6.21 -4.83 4.81
C TYR A 523 -7.38 -4.85 3.83
N LEU A 524 -8.33 -3.93 4.00
CA LEU A 524 -9.30 -3.62 2.96
C LEU A 524 -8.70 -2.53 2.07
N GLN A 525 -8.49 -2.83 0.79
CA GLN A 525 -8.17 -1.84 -0.22
C GLN A 525 -9.48 -1.40 -0.90
N VAL A 526 -9.73 -0.10 -1.00
CA VAL A 526 -10.85 0.50 -1.72
C VAL A 526 -10.30 1.44 -2.78
N ALA A 527 -10.74 1.28 -4.04
CA ALA A 527 -10.31 2.11 -5.16
C ALA A 527 -11.53 2.70 -5.88
N MET A 528 -11.42 3.96 -6.29
CA MET A 528 -12.40 4.59 -7.18
C MET A 528 -11.81 4.70 -8.58
N VAL A 529 -12.15 3.77 -9.47
CA VAL A 529 -11.55 3.66 -10.81
C VAL A 529 -12.41 4.39 -11.84
N PRO A 530 -11.91 5.46 -12.49
CA PRO A 530 -12.64 6.13 -13.55
C PRO A 530 -12.44 5.44 -14.91
N SER A 531 -13.38 5.66 -15.84
CA SER A 531 -13.27 5.21 -17.23
C SER A 531 -12.24 6.00 -18.04
N ASP A 532 -11.89 7.20 -17.59
CA ASP A 532 -10.78 8.00 -18.10
C ASP A 532 -9.99 8.62 -16.93
N TYR A 533 -8.68 8.76 -17.09
CA TYR A 533 -7.80 9.31 -16.06
C TYR A 533 -7.42 10.77 -16.34
N THR A 534 -8.37 11.57 -16.85
CA THR A 534 -8.12 13.00 -17.09
C THR A 534 -8.13 13.81 -15.79
N ALA A 535 -7.73 15.08 -15.86
CA ALA A 535 -7.73 16.01 -14.72
C ALA A 535 -9.11 16.20 -14.04
N GLN A 536 -10.20 15.68 -14.63
CA GLN A 536 -11.54 15.67 -14.04
C GLN A 536 -11.70 14.70 -12.85
N ARG A 537 -10.63 14.00 -12.45
CA ARG A 537 -10.62 13.00 -11.36
C ARG A 537 -10.70 13.56 -9.93
N LEU A 538 -10.74 14.88 -9.74
CA LEU A 538 -10.44 15.53 -8.45
C LEU A 538 -11.68 16.14 -7.79
N PHE A 539 -12.79 15.41 -7.86
CA PHE A 539 -13.96 15.66 -7.04
C PHE A 539 -14.10 14.57 -6.00
N GLU A 540 -14.72 14.92 -4.88
CA GLU A 540 -14.84 14.03 -3.75
C GLU A 540 -16.12 13.21 -3.82
N VAL A 541 -15.98 11.89 -3.69
CA VAL A 541 -17.08 10.95 -3.55
C VAL A 541 -17.18 10.56 -2.07
N PRO A 542 -18.20 11.04 -1.34
CA PRO A 542 -18.38 10.68 0.06
C PRO A 542 -18.72 9.20 0.22
N TYR A 543 -18.25 8.59 1.30
CA TYR A 543 -18.64 7.24 1.68
C TYR A 543 -18.77 7.10 3.19
N VAL A 544 -19.52 6.08 3.61
CA VAL A 544 -19.52 5.57 4.99
C VAL A 544 -19.17 4.09 4.93
N LEU A 545 -18.19 3.66 5.71
CA LEU A 545 -17.65 2.31 5.77
C LEU A 545 -17.82 1.74 7.18
N ASP A 546 -18.41 0.56 7.30
CA ASP A 546 -18.44 -0.24 8.53
C ASP A 546 -17.57 -1.48 8.34
N LEU A 547 -16.61 -1.67 9.25
CA LEU A 547 -15.70 -2.81 9.29
C LEU A 547 -15.95 -3.58 10.58
N GLN A 548 -16.26 -4.87 10.46
CA GLN A 548 -16.51 -5.72 11.61
C GLN A 548 -15.63 -6.96 11.57
N THR A 549 -14.94 -7.21 12.68
CA THR A 549 -14.33 -8.51 12.96
C THR A 549 -15.35 -9.36 13.70
N VAL A 550 -15.81 -10.45 13.08
CA VAL A 550 -16.81 -11.36 13.66
C VAL A 550 -16.22 -12.74 13.94
N GLY A 551 -16.83 -13.45 14.89
CA GLY A 551 -16.29 -14.71 15.40
C GLY A 551 -15.65 -14.52 16.76
N LYS A 552 -15.36 -15.65 17.43
CA LYS A 552 -14.66 -15.63 18.72
C LYS A 552 -13.19 -15.90 18.48
N ALA A 553 -12.34 -15.13 19.15
CA ALA A 553 -10.95 -15.44 19.36
C ALA A 553 -10.76 -16.93 19.69
N GLY A 554 -9.99 -17.61 18.87
CA GLY A 554 -9.68 -19.03 18.96
C GLY A 554 -8.20 -19.25 19.25
N LYS A 555 -7.84 -20.51 19.51
CA LYS A 555 -6.44 -20.89 19.66
C LYS A 555 -5.71 -20.83 18.32
N GLY A 556 -4.53 -20.23 18.32
CA GLY A 556 -3.54 -20.28 17.24
C GLY A 556 -2.22 -20.87 17.70
N PRO A 557 -1.30 -21.16 16.78
CA PRO A 557 0.09 -21.42 17.15
C PRO A 557 0.72 -20.14 17.73
N GLU A 558 1.67 -20.31 18.63
CA GLU A 558 2.57 -19.22 19.01
C GLU A 558 3.61 -19.06 17.89
N LEU A 559 3.67 -17.87 17.32
CA LEU A 559 4.64 -17.52 16.30
C LEU A 559 5.57 -16.44 16.89
N THR A 560 6.87 -16.71 16.91
CA THR A 560 7.88 -15.78 17.47
C THR A 560 8.62 -15.01 16.38
N GLY A 561 9.28 -13.91 16.77
CA GLY A 561 10.05 -13.08 15.84
C GLY A 561 9.18 -12.48 14.75
N GLN A 562 9.58 -12.67 13.49
CA GLN A 562 8.81 -12.15 12.35
C GLN A 562 7.50 -12.87 12.08
N GLY A 563 7.28 -14.00 12.78
CA GLY A 563 6.03 -14.72 12.95
C GLY A 563 4.88 -13.89 13.53
N ALA A 564 5.17 -12.73 14.13
CA ALA A 564 4.20 -11.95 14.88
C ALA A 564 3.04 -11.42 14.02
N THR A 565 1.85 -11.44 14.62
CA THR A 565 0.57 -11.11 13.99
C THR A 565 0.40 -9.59 13.74
N SER A 566 1.22 -8.73 14.35
CA SER A 566 1.19 -7.28 14.14
C SER A 566 2.31 -6.82 13.20
N ALA A 567 2.01 -5.86 12.31
CA ALA A 567 3.02 -5.23 11.45
C ALA A 567 4.13 -4.50 12.25
N GLU A 568 3.84 -4.08 13.48
CA GLU A 568 4.77 -3.37 14.38
C GLU A 568 5.80 -4.30 15.02
N ASP A 569 5.50 -5.60 15.13
CA ASP A 569 6.36 -6.62 15.75
C ASP A 569 7.30 -7.30 14.73
N ARG A 570 7.14 -7.00 13.43
CA ARG A 570 7.98 -7.53 12.33
C ARG A 570 9.23 -6.69 12.15
N THR A 571 10.16 -6.73 13.11
CA THR A 571 11.44 -6.01 12.99
C THR A 571 12.43 -6.81 12.12
N ALA A 572 12.93 -6.21 11.04
CA ALA A 572 14.04 -6.74 10.24
C ALA A 572 15.34 -6.74 11.04
N ALA A 573 16.13 -7.83 10.95
CA ALA A 573 17.53 -7.79 11.39
C ALA A 573 18.35 -6.93 10.41
N ALA A 574 19.49 -6.39 10.87
CA ALA A 574 20.31 -5.51 10.04
C ALA A 574 20.83 -6.25 8.78
N PRO A 575 20.75 -5.64 7.58
CA PRO A 575 21.27 -6.25 6.35
C PRO A 575 22.74 -6.66 6.49
N GLY A 576 23.09 -7.87 6.05
CA GLY A 576 24.46 -8.37 6.07
C GLY A 576 24.94 -8.97 7.40
N GLN A 577 24.06 -9.18 8.39
CA GLN A 577 24.31 -10.10 9.48
C GLN A 577 23.85 -11.50 9.08
N ALA A 578 24.73 -12.50 9.23
CA ALA A 578 24.32 -13.90 9.12
C ALA A 578 23.25 -14.17 10.18
N PRO A 579 22.10 -14.77 9.84
CA PRO A 579 21.16 -15.22 10.83
C PRO A 579 21.87 -16.22 11.74
N GLU A 580 21.82 -16.01 13.06
CA GLU A 580 21.92 -17.15 13.97
C GLU A 580 20.67 -18.00 13.71
N ALA A 581 20.86 -19.32 13.56
CA ALA A 581 19.73 -20.24 13.49
C ALA A 581 18.80 -19.98 14.68
N SER A 582 17.50 -19.88 14.42
CA SER A 582 16.47 -19.87 15.47
C SER A 582 16.79 -20.99 16.46
N ASP A 583 16.92 -20.65 17.74
CA ASP A 583 17.21 -21.62 18.80
C ASP A 583 15.98 -22.48 19.16
N GLY A 584 14.90 -22.34 18.38
CA GLY A 584 13.73 -23.20 18.43
C GLY A 584 12.93 -23.09 19.72
N GLY A 585 13.23 -22.13 20.61
CA GLY A 585 12.40 -21.76 21.76
C GLY A 585 11.89 -22.91 22.65
N GLY A 586 12.53 -24.08 22.60
CA GLY A 586 12.05 -25.29 23.24
C GLY A 586 12.98 -25.68 24.37
N ASP A 587 12.49 -25.68 25.60
CA ASP A 587 13.14 -26.42 26.67
C ASP A 587 13.35 -27.87 26.19
N PRO A 588 14.56 -28.45 26.31
CA PRO A 588 14.80 -29.80 25.88
C PRO A 588 13.83 -30.73 26.62
N VAL A 589 12.98 -31.42 25.88
CA VAL A 589 12.20 -32.53 26.42
C VAL A 589 13.21 -33.53 26.96
N ALA A 590 13.32 -33.60 28.28
CA ALA A 590 14.08 -34.63 28.97
C ALA A 590 13.55 -35.99 28.49
N SER A 591 14.33 -36.68 27.67
CA SER A 591 14.12 -38.08 27.39
C SER A 591 14.47 -38.87 28.66
N ASP A 592 13.46 -39.10 29.49
CA ASP A 592 13.56 -40.08 30.57
C ASP A 592 13.59 -41.47 29.93
N GLY A 593 14.81 -41.97 29.73
CA GLY A 593 15.09 -43.22 29.02
C GLY A 593 16.55 -43.62 29.11
N GLY A 594 17.19 -43.37 30.25
CA GLY A 594 18.53 -43.87 30.56
C GLY A 594 18.50 -45.38 30.77
N VAL A 595 19.09 -46.13 29.85
CA VAL A 595 19.63 -47.46 30.14
C VAL A 595 21.15 -47.32 30.05
N ASP A 596 21.80 -47.35 31.21
CA ASP A 596 23.26 -47.29 31.36
C ASP A 596 23.93 -48.46 30.63
N LEU A 597 24.87 -48.15 29.75
CA LEU A 597 25.90 -49.10 29.32
C LEU A 597 27.28 -48.44 29.41
N GLU A 598 28.08 -48.97 30.33
CA GLU A 598 29.46 -48.60 30.63
C GLU A 598 30.36 -48.57 29.37
N ALA A 599 31.24 -47.58 29.31
CA ALA A 599 32.29 -47.50 28.31
C ALA A 599 33.33 -48.62 28.51
N PRO A 600 33.72 -49.36 27.44
CA PRO A 600 34.87 -50.24 27.52
C PRO A 600 36.19 -49.44 27.39
N PRO A 601 37.28 -49.90 28.01
CA PRO A 601 38.51 -49.12 28.08
C PRO A 601 39.33 -49.25 26.78
N ALA A 602 40.09 -48.18 26.49
CA ALA A 602 41.00 -48.10 25.35
C ALA A 602 42.18 -49.09 25.46
N SER A 603 42.55 -49.70 24.33
CA SER A 603 43.88 -50.30 24.13
C SER A 603 44.39 -50.13 22.69
N LYS A 604 45.70 -49.90 22.61
CA LYS A 604 46.54 -49.52 21.47
C LYS A 604 46.88 -50.66 20.51
N ASP A 605 47.23 -50.24 19.29
CA ASP A 605 48.21 -50.78 18.31
C ASP A 605 48.15 -52.25 17.83
N GLY A 606 48.21 -52.43 16.50
CA GLY A 606 48.89 -53.60 15.89
C GLY A 606 48.20 -54.19 14.65
N GLY A 607 48.89 -54.14 13.50
CA GLY A 607 48.37 -54.51 12.17
C GLY A 607 48.07 -56.00 11.91
N GLY A 608 47.48 -56.25 10.73
CA GLY A 608 47.38 -57.59 10.12
C GLY A 608 46.29 -57.71 9.04
N VAL A 609 46.70 -57.72 7.77
CA VAL A 609 45.90 -58.31 6.65
C VAL A 609 46.20 -59.82 6.63
N PRO A 610 45.25 -60.71 6.24
CA PRO A 610 45.19 -61.13 4.84
C PRO A 610 43.78 -61.49 4.28
N THR A 611 43.77 -61.48 2.95
CA THR A 611 42.84 -61.94 1.90
C THR A 611 42.17 -63.32 2.03
N VAL A 612 41.00 -63.49 1.38
CA VAL A 612 40.60 -64.49 0.31
C VAL A 612 39.08 -64.30 0.03
N LEU A 613 38.49 -63.99 -1.15
CA LEU A 613 38.47 -64.45 -2.57
C LEU A 613 37.33 -65.45 -2.95
N TRP A 614 36.66 -65.14 -4.08
CA TRP A 614 35.81 -65.95 -5.01
C TRP A 614 34.26 -65.96 -4.79
N VAL A 615 33.33 -65.85 -5.78
CA VAL A 615 33.28 -66.13 -7.24
C VAL A 615 32.23 -65.23 -7.96
N MET A 616 32.46 -65.00 -9.26
CA MET A 616 31.70 -64.29 -10.29
C MET A 616 30.51 -65.04 -10.95
N LEU A 617 29.71 -64.29 -11.75
CA LEU A 617 29.29 -64.53 -13.16
C LEU A 617 27.81 -64.80 -13.52
N GLY A 618 27.31 -63.93 -14.43
CA GLY A 618 26.46 -64.27 -15.60
C GLY A 618 25.05 -63.65 -15.60
N GLY A 619 24.57 -62.90 -16.59
CA GLY A 619 25.07 -62.59 -17.92
C GLY A 619 24.13 -61.63 -18.68
N LEU A 620 24.70 -60.92 -19.66
CA LEU A 620 24.06 -60.13 -20.71
C LEU A 620 23.50 -61.04 -21.82
N ALA A 621 22.30 -60.75 -22.35
CA ALA A 621 22.01 -60.64 -23.80
C ALA A 621 20.50 -60.58 -24.13
N ALA A 622 20.21 -59.85 -25.22
CA ALA A 622 18.96 -59.72 -26.00
C ALA A 622 17.92 -58.71 -25.47
N GLY A 623 17.47 -57.70 -26.22
CA GLY A 623 17.73 -57.36 -27.62
C GLY A 623 17.04 -56.03 -27.98
N VAL A 624 17.73 -55.25 -28.80
CA VAL A 624 17.23 -54.03 -29.45
C VAL A 624 16.34 -54.43 -30.62
N ALA A 625 15.07 -54.01 -30.64
CA ALA A 625 14.29 -53.84 -31.87
C ALA A 625 13.02 -53.00 -31.63
N LEU A 626 12.83 -52.01 -32.53
CA LEU A 626 11.58 -51.34 -32.93
C LEU A 626 11.18 -50.04 -32.22
N ALA A 627 11.76 -48.95 -32.72
CA ALA A 627 11.08 -47.68 -32.89
C ALA A 627 10.23 -47.69 -34.17
N GLY A 628 9.05 -47.05 -34.12
CA GLY A 628 8.36 -46.53 -35.30
C GLY A 628 6.93 -47.03 -35.50
N ILE A 629 6.01 -46.06 -35.60
CA ILE A 629 4.61 -46.13 -36.09
C ILE A 629 3.55 -46.35 -34.99
N THR A 630 2.99 -45.26 -34.45
CA THR A 630 1.59 -44.84 -34.69
C THR A 630 1.35 -43.45 -34.09
N ILE A 631 1.40 -42.43 -34.96
CA ILE A 631 0.73 -41.14 -34.77
C ILE A 631 -0.72 -41.31 -35.24
N GLY A 632 -1.66 -40.76 -34.48
CA GLY A 632 -2.92 -40.21 -35.02
C GLY A 632 -4.09 -41.18 -35.23
N ALA A 633 -4.87 -41.43 -34.17
CA ALA A 633 -6.25 -41.95 -34.31
C ALA A 633 -7.11 -41.79 -33.04
N VAL A 634 -7.17 -40.60 -32.41
CA VAL A 634 -8.18 -40.32 -31.35
C VAL A 634 -8.98 -39.04 -31.60
N VAL A 635 -8.71 -38.31 -32.68
CA VAL A 635 -9.62 -37.26 -33.17
C VAL A 635 -10.44 -37.86 -34.31
N LEU A 636 -11.76 -37.80 -34.18
CA LEU A 636 -12.77 -37.95 -35.25
C LEU A 636 -13.54 -39.29 -35.38
N VAL A 637 -14.13 -39.83 -34.30
CA VAL A 637 -15.39 -40.60 -34.43
C VAL A 637 -16.33 -40.28 -33.26
N ARG A 638 -16.95 -39.11 -33.29
CA ARG A 638 -18.17 -38.81 -32.52
C ARG A 638 -19.06 -37.80 -33.26
N ARG A 639 -19.48 -38.17 -34.48
CA ARG A 639 -20.70 -37.66 -35.13
C ARG A 639 -21.28 -38.78 -35.98
N LEU A 640 -22.60 -38.98 -35.85
CA LEU A 640 -23.47 -39.98 -36.49
C LEU A 640 -23.68 -41.29 -35.70
N ARG A 641 -24.31 -41.17 -34.53
CA ARG A 641 -25.68 -41.67 -34.31
C ARG A 641 -26.33 -40.98 -33.12
#